data_AF-A0A8H6YJE3-F1
#
_entry.id   AF-A0A8H6YJE3-F1
#
_cell.length_a   1.000
_cell.length_b   1.000
_cell.length_c   1.000
_cell.angle_alpha   90.00
_cell.angle_beta   90.00
_cell.angle_gamma   90.00
#
_symmetry.space_group_name_H-M   'P 1'
#
loop_
_entity.id
_entity.type
_entity.pdbx_description
1 polymer ?
#
loop_
_entity_poly.entity_id
_entity_poly.type
_entity_poly.pdbx_seq_one_letter_code
_entity_poly.pdbx_strand_id
1 'polypeptide(L)'
;MPPQAAPRAQSVASSAGGSSLTLAPSHRSARSERRATTSTAFETAVDLFATVSQVTQAVPYLSLLSGVLAEVIKIKGEVDACRQEWEGVMEDVEKIREMVDRFRDHCKEVGRAENALPNELKGAFKSLESCVEGVLRELETFCSRPKGVAARFMGVLKREKKPANGEAVSQRRVESPEHIQRACRTLVFGLSDVTEIMLPHGQTELQIHQLVKIHELVASVQPHASVLAKLNSPFPDERLPARPAILCGRDREVHAIVDIILHKPPAHVVILGSGGICKTSVALAVLHSPDVKRQFQNRRFFVSCDAATSVDALVLEILKVFGMTSENGIAPRTKVLAFLEATSCIICLDNFETSWDADPRAVEAFLAQITSIPNTAVLLTSRGSNRPLQTNWTKPLLPPLKPLTLDAALETWESICGEQDLFAEKLVKAVDCVPLAVTLLAHLAESDCAEVVWMLWNKKFTAMVRTYGSEHRLSSMEFSIELSLQNPRIATNPQALQVLSVLAMLPLGIRLASMDAMEEAFQGLLPDMLTARLVLIQSSLAYSTDGFMRALSPIRHYIQNRHRPEDSLLDHLEHYYLSVASQPTWRTSLTVRQHIYVELGNIDAVFEFSLGRSSALPALINGILIFSDVCTMLCIYDTKLVTLAAAVAAKRAAPLEGHCLGRLGFSFYFLDRLDEACYALERSIAIHAADGDRIAHTTDLRVLARVHIRQKRVVDAEDELLRSAALYVEENDMSGKAQTLWVLGTLYRREDRVSEAQHMLQEALELGDTWSRPDILLDLGHLDIQIGAFVEAERVLLEAAQLHTSLENQLGRAHDIQRLGYLYTQLGRFEEARKMFEEALELHAKTGSQRGQAFDYRGLAKLYLRQNLLEDAEAAYKHASEFQHEAGERIAQADTQRDLSEVYTTMGKLTNAETVLRDAVELHRAAGHEPGQAEELRRLGDLYLSMGRGADARDVYSQAGEIYARTDRSAYDTTIQMIKKLEEKLGQLSV
;
A
#
# COMPACT_ATOMS: atom_id res chain seq x y z
N MET A 1 -23.47 89.64 10.31
CA MET A 1 -24.89 90.05 10.21
C MET A 1 -25.29 89.99 8.74
N PRO A 2 -26.54 89.72 8.36
CA PRO A 2 -27.51 88.74 8.83
C PRO A 2 -27.88 87.81 7.61
N PRO A 3 -29.14 87.54 7.17
CA PRO A 3 -29.65 86.19 6.85
C PRO A 3 -30.26 86.06 5.43
N GLN A 4 -30.97 84.95 5.14
CA GLN A 4 -32.37 84.87 4.60
C GLN A 4 -32.66 83.78 3.55
N ALA A 5 -33.89 83.24 3.69
CA ALA A 5 -34.88 82.86 2.67
C ALA A 5 -34.81 81.52 1.91
N ALA A 6 -35.96 80.81 1.93
CA ALA A 6 -36.46 79.85 0.93
C ALA A 6 -36.64 80.54 -0.46
N PRO A 7 -36.96 79.89 -1.63
CA PRO A 7 -37.81 78.70 -1.81
C PRO A 7 -37.60 77.82 -3.11
N ARG A 8 -38.52 76.86 -3.34
CA ARG A 8 -39.19 76.44 -4.62
C ARG A 8 -38.43 76.03 -5.92
N ALA A 9 -38.81 74.82 -6.38
CA ALA A 9 -39.49 74.46 -7.65
C ALA A 9 -38.75 74.18 -8.99
N GLN A 10 -39.23 73.09 -9.64
CA GLN A 10 -39.44 72.87 -11.10
C GLN A 10 -38.19 72.78 -12.00
N SER A 11 -37.85 71.61 -12.57
CA SER A 11 -38.45 70.87 -13.70
C SER A 11 -37.90 71.26 -15.09
N VAL A 12 -37.53 70.21 -15.86
CA VAL A 12 -37.57 70.05 -17.32
C VAL A 12 -36.27 70.25 -18.13
N ALA A 13 -35.95 69.16 -18.87
CA ALA A 13 -35.28 69.06 -20.18
C ALA A 13 -33.77 69.34 -20.27
N SER A 14 -33.00 68.69 -21.14
CA SER A 14 -33.20 67.56 -22.06
C SER A 14 -31.84 67.24 -22.69
N SER A 15 -31.72 66.00 -23.13
CA SER A 15 -30.93 65.51 -24.28
C SER A 15 -29.40 65.56 -24.26
N ALA A 16 -28.88 64.33 -24.33
CA ALA A 16 -27.85 63.86 -25.26
C ALA A 16 -26.38 63.91 -24.81
N GLY A 17 -25.84 62.70 -24.62
CA GLY A 17 -24.49 62.34 -25.04
C GLY A 17 -23.53 62.00 -23.90
N GLY A 18 -23.07 60.74 -23.88
CA GLY A 18 -21.76 60.40 -23.30
C GLY A 18 -21.80 59.54 -22.04
N SER A 19 -21.40 58.28 -22.22
CA SER A 19 -20.77 57.37 -21.24
C SER A 19 -20.23 57.98 -19.94
N SER A 20 -20.59 57.41 -18.79
CA SER A 20 -19.64 56.84 -17.80
C SER A 20 -20.33 56.47 -16.48
N LEU A 21 -19.77 55.44 -15.86
CA LEU A 21 -19.97 54.90 -14.52
C LEU A 21 -20.35 55.92 -13.43
N THR A 22 -21.28 55.55 -12.53
CA THR A 22 -21.01 55.59 -11.07
C THR A 22 -22.12 54.88 -10.27
N LEU A 23 -21.65 54.11 -9.29
CA LEU A 23 -22.40 53.23 -8.39
C LEU A 23 -23.27 54.01 -7.39
N ALA A 24 -24.49 53.51 -7.13
CA ALA A 24 -25.22 53.80 -5.90
C ALA A 24 -24.68 52.94 -4.73
N PRO A 25 -24.71 53.44 -3.48
CA PRO A 25 -23.98 52.83 -2.37
C PRO A 25 -24.62 51.52 -1.95
N SER A 26 -23.80 50.48 -1.84
CA SER A 26 -24.24 49.13 -1.52
C SER A 26 -24.90 49.05 -0.14
N HIS A 27 -26.11 48.48 -0.09
CA HIS A 27 -26.74 47.94 1.12
C HIS A 27 -25.89 46.87 1.84
N ARG A 28 -24.72 46.50 1.28
CA ARG A 28 -23.73 45.60 1.88
C ARG A 28 -22.90 46.28 2.96
N SER A 29 -22.52 47.56 2.84
CA SER A 29 -21.59 48.18 3.81
C SER A 29 -22.23 48.40 5.19
N ALA A 30 -23.47 48.88 5.25
CA ALA A 30 -24.19 49.05 6.51
C ALA A 30 -24.54 47.71 7.19
N ARG A 31 -24.63 46.62 6.41
CA ARG A 31 -24.81 45.25 6.93
C ARG A 31 -23.49 44.63 7.38
N SER A 32 -22.37 44.90 6.70
CA SER A 32 -21.04 44.39 7.09
C SER A 32 -20.51 45.12 8.32
N GLU A 33 -20.71 46.43 8.46
CA GLU A 33 -20.33 47.18 9.66
C GLU A 33 -21.13 46.74 10.89
N ARG A 34 -22.45 46.52 10.75
CA ARG A 34 -23.27 45.93 11.84
C ARG A 34 -22.87 44.48 12.16
N ARG A 35 -22.47 43.67 11.15
CA ARG A 35 -22.02 42.27 11.36
C ARG A 35 -20.67 42.24 12.08
N ALA A 36 -19.73 43.08 11.68
CA ALA A 36 -18.39 43.18 12.25
C ALA A 36 -18.45 43.65 13.72
N THR A 37 -19.30 44.64 14.03
CA THR A 37 -19.54 45.10 15.41
C THR A 37 -20.23 44.03 16.27
N THR A 38 -21.16 43.24 15.73
CA THR A 38 -21.71 42.10 16.50
C THR A 38 -20.72 40.96 16.70
N SER A 39 -19.84 40.65 15.73
CA SER A 39 -18.86 39.55 15.87
C SER A 39 -17.78 39.90 16.88
N THR A 40 -17.23 41.12 16.80
CA THR A 40 -16.29 41.64 17.81
C THR A 40 -16.94 41.70 19.19
N ALA A 41 -18.22 42.09 19.31
CA ALA A 41 -18.92 42.06 20.60
C ALA A 41 -19.08 40.63 21.18
N PHE A 42 -19.28 39.61 20.33
CA PHE A 42 -19.39 38.21 20.76
C PHE A 42 -18.03 37.63 21.20
N GLU A 43 -16.96 37.91 20.46
CA GLU A 43 -15.59 37.49 20.83
C GLU A 43 -15.13 38.20 22.11
N THR A 44 -15.36 39.52 22.22
CA THR A 44 -15.04 40.28 23.45
C THR A 44 -15.84 39.76 24.65
N ALA A 45 -17.09 39.33 24.46
CA ALA A 45 -17.90 38.76 25.54
C ALA A 45 -17.37 37.38 25.99
N VAL A 46 -16.92 36.54 25.06
CA VAL A 46 -16.32 35.23 25.38
C VAL A 46 -15.02 35.41 26.18
N ASP A 47 -14.17 36.36 25.78
CA ASP A 47 -12.94 36.66 26.51
C ASP A 47 -13.21 37.28 27.89
N LEU A 48 -14.18 38.18 28.01
CA LEU A 48 -14.59 38.74 29.30
C LEU A 48 -15.12 37.65 30.25
N PHE A 49 -15.92 36.71 29.75
CA PHE A 49 -16.46 35.61 30.56
C PHE A 49 -15.40 34.58 30.93
N ALA A 50 -14.43 34.30 30.06
CA ALA A 50 -13.28 33.44 30.38
C ALA A 50 -12.42 34.07 31.48
N THR A 51 -12.19 35.39 31.41
CA THR A 51 -11.41 36.14 32.40
C THR A 51 -12.15 36.22 33.75
N VAL A 52 -13.46 36.49 33.74
CA VAL A 52 -14.29 36.51 34.96
C VAL A 52 -14.43 35.11 35.59
N SER A 53 -14.46 34.05 34.78
CA SER A 53 -14.47 32.65 35.26
C SER A 53 -13.17 32.26 35.97
N GLN A 54 -12.03 32.84 35.61
CA GLN A 54 -10.76 32.60 36.32
C GLN A 54 -10.70 33.35 37.66
N VAL A 55 -11.35 34.51 37.77
CA VAL A 55 -11.35 35.35 38.98
C VAL A 55 -12.39 34.90 40.00
N THR A 56 -13.48 34.25 39.57
CA THR A 56 -14.57 33.79 40.45
C THR A 56 -14.60 32.26 40.51
N GLN A 57 -13.85 31.65 41.43
CA GLN A 57 -13.72 30.18 41.59
C GLN A 57 -15.02 29.44 42.02
N ALA A 58 -16.21 30.02 41.89
CA ALA A 58 -17.44 29.44 42.46
C ALA A 58 -18.73 29.63 41.67
N VAL A 59 -18.71 29.75 40.32
CA VAL A 59 -19.97 29.81 39.54
C VAL A 59 -19.91 28.96 38.25
N PRO A 60 -20.44 27.71 38.25
CA PRO A 60 -20.33 26.75 37.14
C PRO A 60 -21.08 27.11 35.84
N TYR A 61 -22.05 28.04 35.87
CA TYR A 61 -22.88 28.30 34.67
C TYR A 61 -22.18 29.19 33.62
N LEU A 62 -21.14 29.94 34.01
CA LEU A 62 -20.42 30.86 33.12
C LEU A 62 -19.51 30.13 32.11
N SER A 63 -18.90 29.00 32.50
CA SER A 63 -18.14 28.14 31.58
C SER A 63 -19.04 27.47 30.54
N LEU A 64 -20.27 27.13 30.92
CA LEU A 64 -21.28 26.53 30.04
C LEU A 64 -21.80 27.54 29.01
N LEU A 65 -21.99 28.81 29.38
CA LEU A 65 -22.36 29.88 28.44
C LEU A 65 -21.22 30.21 27.46
N SER A 66 -19.97 30.24 27.94
CA SER A 66 -18.78 30.40 27.08
C SER A 66 -18.66 29.27 26.05
N GLY A 67 -18.85 28.01 26.47
CA GLY A 67 -18.83 26.86 25.55
C GLY A 67 -19.95 26.88 24.51
N VAL A 68 -21.16 27.31 24.89
CA VAL A 68 -22.28 27.47 23.93
C VAL A 68 -22.02 28.59 22.93
N LEU A 69 -21.41 29.69 23.37
CA LEU A 69 -21.03 30.80 22.50
C LEU A 69 -19.94 30.42 21.50
N ALA A 70 -18.94 29.64 21.93
CA ALA A 70 -17.89 29.11 21.06
C ALA A 70 -18.45 28.19 19.96
N GLU A 71 -19.38 27.29 20.31
CA GLU A 71 -20.03 26.43 19.32
C GLU A 71 -20.94 27.20 18.34
N VAL A 72 -21.61 28.27 18.79
CA VAL A 72 -22.38 29.13 17.88
C VAL A 72 -21.48 29.88 16.89
N ILE A 73 -20.28 30.30 17.31
CA ILE A 73 -19.28 30.91 16.41
C ILE A 73 -18.76 29.89 15.41
N LYS A 74 -18.49 28.65 15.84
CA LYS A 74 -18.06 27.56 14.97
C LYS A 74 -19.10 27.20 13.91
N ILE A 75 -20.37 27.04 14.32
CA ILE A 75 -21.50 26.79 13.40
C ILE A 75 -21.66 27.96 12.42
N LYS A 76 -21.46 29.20 12.86
CA LYS A 76 -21.51 30.37 11.97
C LYS A 76 -20.36 30.37 10.96
N GLY A 77 -19.15 29.99 11.36
CA GLY A 77 -17.99 29.83 10.47
C GLY A 77 -18.22 28.75 9.41
N GLU A 78 -18.79 27.61 9.80
CA GLU A 78 -19.15 26.52 8.87
C GLU A 78 -20.26 26.94 7.89
N VAL A 79 -21.25 27.72 8.34
CA VAL A 79 -22.31 28.27 7.48
C VAL A 79 -21.79 29.34 6.51
N ASP A 80 -20.86 30.19 6.93
CA ASP A 80 -20.26 31.21 6.06
C ASP A 80 -19.28 30.54 5.04
N ALA A 81 -18.59 29.45 5.40
CA ALA A 81 -17.77 28.64 4.50
C ALA A 81 -18.61 27.95 3.41
N CYS A 82 -19.72 27.31 3.79
CA CYS A 82 -20.64 26.66 2.86
C CYS A 82 -21.29 27.68 1.90
N ARG A 83 -21.41 28.93 2.31
CA ARG A 83 -21.90 30.04 1.46
C ARG A 83 -20.86 30.53 0.46
N GLN A 84 -19.57 30.52 0.81
CA GLN A 84 -18.47 30.85 -0.11
C GLN A 84 -18.29 29.76 -1.18
N GLU A 85 -18.37 28.49 -0.81
CA GLU A 85 -18.38 27.38 -1.76
C GLU A 85 -19.55 27.48 -2.74
N TRP A 86 -20.71 27.96 -2.28
CA TRP A 86 -21.90 28.19 -3.10
C TRP A 86 -21.77 29.37 -4.08
N GLU A 87 -21.05 30.44 -3.70
CA GLU A 87 -20.74 31.55 -4.60
C GLU A 87 -19.75 31.12 -5.71
N GLY A 88 -18.79 30.23 -5.38
CA GLY A 88 -17.87 29.63 -6.36
C GLY A 88 -18.58 28.78 -7.42
N VAL A 89 -19.51 27.90 -6.99
CA VAL A 89 -20.28 27.05 -7.93
C VAL A 89 -21.13 27.89 -8.90
N MET A 90 -21.71 29.01 -8.44
CA MET A 90 -22.48 29.90 -9.30
C MET A 90 -21.61 30.64 -10.31
N GLU A 91 -20.38 31.00 -9.93
CA GLU A 91 -19.40 31.61 -10.84
C GLU A 91 -18.98 30.63 -11.95
N ASP A 92 -18.80 29.36 -11.61
CA ASP A 92 -18.43 28.32 -12.58
C ASP A 92 -19.57 27.98 -13.54
N VAL A 93 -20.82 27.99 -13.08
CA VAL A 93 -22.01 27.82 -13.94
C VAL A 93 -22.15 28.98 -14.93
N GLU A 94 -21.87 30.23 -14.54
CA GLU A 94 -21.88 31.36 -15.48
C GLU A 94 -20.75 31.27 -16.50
N LYS A 95 -19.55 30.85 -16.09
CA LYS A 95 -18.42 30.62 -17.01
C LYS A 95 -18.74 29.57 -18.07
N ILE A 96 -19.42 28.48 -17.70
CA ILE A 96 -19.86 27.45 -18.63
C ILE A 96 -20.88 28.02 -19.64
N ARG A 97 -21.82 28.84 -19.19
CA ARG A 97 -22.81 29.47 -20.08
C ARG A 97 -22.14 30.41 -21.09
N GLU A 98 -21.20 31.24 -20.65
CA GLU A 98 -20.42 32.12 -21.53
C GLU A 98 -19.56 31.37 -22.55
N MET A 99 -19.08 30.17 -22.22
CA MET A 99 -18.34 29.33 -23.17
C MET A 99 -19.26 28.77 -24.26
N VAL A 100 -20.46 28.32 -23.89
CA VAL A 100 -21.47 27.84 -24.86
C VAL A 100 -21.92 28.96 -25.80
N ASP A 101 -22.14 30.16 -25.28
CA ASP A 101 -22.55 31.31 -26.08
C ASP A 101 -21.42 31.76 -27.05
N ARG A 102 -20.17 31.81 -26.59
CA ARG A 102 -19.01 32.11 -27.46
C ARG A 102 -18.82 31.10 -28.58
N PHE A 103 -19.04 29.81 -28.29
CA PHE A 103 -18.98 28.77 -29.31
C PHE A 103 -20.08 28.95 -30.37
N ARG A 104 -21.30 29.29 -29.94
CA ARG A 104 -22.42 29.59 -30.84
C ARG A 104 -22.15 30.79 -31.74
N ASP A 105 -21.57 31.85 -31.19
CA ASP A 105 -21.24 33.06 -31.96
C ASP A 105 -20.08 32.81 -32.93
N HIS A 106 -19.09 32.00 -32.54
CA HIS A 106 -18.04 31.54 -33.46
C HIS A 106 -18.60 30.68 -34.62
N CYS A 107 -19.59 29.83 -34.37
CA CYS A 107 -20.26 29.07 -35.43
C CYS A 107 -21.03 29.98 -36.40
N LYS A 108 -21.62 31.08 -35.93
CA LYS A 108 -22.29 32.08 -36.77
C LYS A 108 -21.29 32.86 -37.63
N GLU A 109 -20.13 33.22 -37.08
CA GLU A 109 -19.07 33.95 -37.79
C GLU A 109 -18.44 33.14 -38.92
N VAL A 110 -18.33 31.82 -38.78
CA VAL A 110 -17.73 30.93 -39.80
C VAL A 110 -18.72 30.60 -40.95
N GLY A 111 -19.89 31.23 -41.00
CA GLY A 111 -20.80 31.16 -42.16
C GLY A 111 -21.47 29.80 -42.37
N ARG A 112 -21.38 28.88 -41.41
CA ARG A 112 -22.16 27.64 -41.41
C ARG A 112 -23.47 27.90 -40.70
N ALA A 113 -24.54 28.16 -41.48
CA ALA A 113 -25.89 28.23 -40.94
C ALA A 113 -26.15 27.01 -40.04
N GLU A 114 -26.92 27.19 -38.96
CA GLU A 114 -27.22 26.19 -37.92
C GLU A 114 -27.53 24.78 -38.46
N ASN A 115 -27.94 24.63 -39.71
CA ASN A 115 -28.22 23.37 -40.40
C ASN A 115 -26.99 22.51 -40.78
N ALA A 116 -25.75 22.96 -40.56
CA ALA A 116 -24.53 22.22 -40.93
C ALA A 116 -23.87 21.41 -39.79
N LEU A 117 -24.41 21.45 -38.57
CA LEU A 117 -23.97 20.58 -37.47
C LEU A 117 -24.65 19.20 -37.56
N PRO A 118 -23.94 18.08 -37.34
CA PRO A 118 -24.52 16.74 -37.25
C PRO A 118 -25.68 16.73 -36.24
N ASN A 119 -26.79 16.06 -36.57
CA ASN A 119 -27.99 16.05 -35.72
C ASN A 119 -27.71 15.49 -34.31
N GLU A 120 -26.72 14.61 -34.18
CA GLU A 120 -26.25 14.06 -32.90
C GLU A 120 -25.62 15.15 -32.01
N LEU A 121 -24.79 16.04 -32.58
CA LEU A 121 -24.19 17.17 -31.85
C LEU A 121 -25.23 18.21 -31.43
N LYS A 122 -26.23 18.49 -32.29
CA LYS A 122 -27.38 19.32 -31.91
C LYS A 122 -28.19 18.69 -30.77
N GLY A 123 -28.35 17.38 -30.77
CA GLY A 123 -29.03 16.63 -29.71
C GLY A 123 -28.27 16.69 -28.39
N ALA A 124 -26.94 16.58 -28.42
CA ALA A 124 -26.09 16.66 -27.24
C ALA A 124 -26.08 18.07 -26.64
N PHE A 125 -25.94 19.12 -27.45
CA PHE A 125 -26.02 20.51 -26.97
C PHE A 125 -27.40 20.87 -26.41
N LYS A 126 -28.50 20.41 -27.04
CA LYS A 126 -29.85 20.56 -26.47
C LYS A 126 -30.05 19.80 -25.16
N SER A 127 -29.43 18.64 -25.01
CA SER A 127 -29.50 17.85 -23.77
C SER A 127 -28.71 18.52 -22.64
N LEU A 128 -27.58 19.14 -22.98
CA LEU A 128 -26.77 19.94 -22.05
C LEU A 128 -27.51 21.21 -21.63
N GLU A 129 -28.11 21.95 -22.57
CA GLU A 129 -28.96 23.12 -22.27
C GLU A 129 -30.17 22.73 -21.40
N SER A 130 -30.86 21.62 -21.72
CA SER A 130 -31.98 21.13 -20.93
C SER A 130 -31.56 20.72 -19.51
N CYS A 131 -30.36 20.15 -19.33
CA CYS A 131 -29.81 19.84 -18.01
C CYS A 131 -29.47 21.11 -17.23
N VAL A 132 -28.81 22.09 -17.85
CA VAL A 132 -28.45 23.35 -17.21
C VAL A 132 -29.71 24.15 -16.85
N GLU A 133 -30.70 24.22 -17.74
CA GLU A 133 -32.00 24.83 -17.45
C GLU A 133 -32.77 24.08 -16.36
N GLY A 134 -32.74 22.74 -16.35
CA GLY A 134 -33.38 21.93 -15.32
C GLY A 134 -32.78 22.18 -13.94
N VAL A 135 -31.46 22.27 -13.87
CA VAL A 135 -30.71 22.61 -12.65
C VAL A 135 -31.03 24.04 -12.22
N LEU A 136 -31.03 25.02 -13.12
CA LEU A 136 -31.40 26.41 -12.80
C LEU A 136 -32.86 26.54 -12.32
N ARG A 137 -33.81 25.79 -12.91
CA ARG A 137 -35.23 25.80 -12.51
C ARG A 137 -35.46 25.17 -11.14
N GLU A 138 -34.74 24.09 -10.81
CA GLU A 138 -34.75 23.52 -9.45
C GLU A 138 -34.07 24.42 -8.42
N LEU A 139 -33.01 25.12 -8.82
CA LEU A 139 -32.31 26.08 -7.96
C LEU A 139 -33.15 27.34 -7.67
N GLU A 140 -33.90 27.86 -8.65
CA GLU A 140 -34.84 28.98 -8.46
C GLU A 140 -36.03 28.60 -7.56
N THR A 141 -36.52 27.36 -7.65
CA THR A 141 -37.57 26.86 -6.75
C THR A 141 -37.07 26.63 -5.32
N PHE A 142 -35.76 26.41 -5.13
CA PHE A 142 -35.12 26.30 -3.82
C PHE A 142 -34.88 27.68 -3.16
N CYS A 143 -34.45 28.68 -3.94
CA CYS A 143 -34.18 30.05 -3.47
C CYS A 143 -35.43 30.84 -3.06
N SER A 144 -36.64 30.39 -3.43
CA SER A 144 -37.91 31.09 -3.17
C SER A 144 -38.63 30.68 -1.87
N ARG A 145 -38.09 29.80 -1.03
CA ARG A 145 -38.76 29.33 0.21
C ARG A 145 -38.24 30.00 1.50
N PRO A 146 -39.12 30.36 2.47
CA PRO A 146 -38.71 31.22 3.60
C PRO A 146 -37.91 30.48 4.69
N LYS A 147 -37.08 31.27 5.37
CA LYS A 147 -36.17 30.93 6.49
C LYS A 147 -36.79 29.99 7.53
N GLY A 148 -36.28 28.76 7.59
CA GLY A 148 -36.66 27.79 8.64
C GLY A 148 -36.08 26.38 8.47
N VAL A 149 -35.42 26.07 7.35
CA VAL A 149 -35.00 24.70 7.01
C VAL A 149 -33.70 24.26 7.70
N ALA A 150 -32.79 25.18 8.04
CA ALA A 150 -31.52 24.83 8.72
C ALA A 150 -31.73 24.17 10.11
N ALA A 151 -32.79 24.56 10.83
CA ALA A 151 -33.12 23.97 12.13
C ALA A 151 -33.68 22.54 12.02
N ARG A 152 -34.27 22.16 10.89
CA ARG A 152 -34.75 20.78 10.65
C ARG A 152 -33.65 19.85 10.13
N PHE A 153 -32.67 20.39 9.41
CA PHE A 153 -31.52 19.62 8.92
C PHE A 153 -30.63 19.13 10.08
N MET A 154 -30.42 19.97 11.10
CA MET A 154 -29.66 19.60 12.31
C MET A 154 -30.37 18.57 13.22
N GLY A 155 -31.69 18.41 13.08
CA GLY A 155 -32.45 17.41 13.85
C GLY A 155 -32.28 15.97 13.36
N VAL A 156 -31.89 15.78 12.10
CA VAL A 156 -31.75 14.45 11.49
C VAL A 156 -30.34 13.88 11.74
N LEU A 157 -29.31 14.72 11.87
CA LEU A 157 -27.93 14.29 12.16
C LEU A 157 -27.67 13.90 13.62
N LYS A 158 -28.57 14.24 14.57
CA LYS A 158 -28.40 13.96 16.01
C LYS A 158 -29.09 12.69 16.54
N ARG A 159 -29.63 11.81 15.69
CA ARG A 159 -30.16 10.51 16.13
C ARG A 159 -29.38 9.36 15.50
N GLU A 160 -28.38 8.86 16.22
CA GLU A 160 -28.19 7.41 16.46
C GLU A 160 -27.14 7.10 17.55
N LYS A 161 -27.60 7.03 18.81
CA LYS A 161 -27.27 5.92 19.74
C LYS A 161 -28.60 5.45 20.38
N LYS A 162 -28.93 4.15 20.18
CA LYS A 162 -30.16 3.38 20.52
C LYS A 162 -30.32 3.08 22.04
N PRO A 163 -31.39 2.40 22.57
CA PRO A 163 -32.56 1.73 21.94
C PRO A 163 -33.97 1.91 22.61
N ALA A 164 -34.99 1.34 21.94
CA ALA A 164 -36.24 0.70 22.43
C ALA A 164 -37.31 1.52 23.18
N ASN A 165 -38.40 1.87 22.49
CA ASN A 165 -39.73 1.27 22.65
C ASN A 165 -40.78 2.04 21.81
N GLY A 166 -41.70 1.28 21.21
CA GLY A 166 -43.09 1.70 21.03
C GLY A 166 -43.39 2.83 20.04
N GLU A 167 -43.99 2.40 18.93
CA GLU A 167 -45.04 3.13 18.20
C GLU A 167 -44.65 4.07 17.06
N ALA A 168 -45.42 3.87 16.00
CA ALA A 168 -45.21 4.34 14.64
C ALA A 168 -45.75 5.75 14.45
N VAL A 169 -44.98 6.62 13.77
CA VAL A 169 -45.55 7.68 12.92
C VAL A 169 -44.71 7.84 11.66
N SER A 170 -45.39 7.63 10.53
CA SER A 170 -45.01 7.76 9.12
C SER A 170 -43.99 8.84 8.76
N GLN A 171 -42.86 8.44 8.18
CA GLN A 171 -41.95 9.32 7.44
C GLN A 171 -42.54 9.64 6.05
N ARG A 172 -42.86 10.91 5.81
CA ARG A 172 -42.88 11.48 4.45
C ARG A 172 -41.44 11.84 4.07
N ARG A 173 -40.95 11.22 2.99
CA ARG A 173 -39.68 11.48 2.32
C ARG A 173 -39.47 12.97 2.05
N VAL A 174 -38.25 13.45 2.28
CA VAL A 174 -37.72 14.63 1.60
C VAL A 174 -36.45 14.17 0.86
N GLU A 175 -36.63 13.96 -0.43
CA GLU A 175 -35.61 13.69 -1.45
C GLU A 175 -34.96 15.04 -1.80
N SER A 176 -33.67 15.27 -1.52
CA SER A 176 -33.00 16.50 -2.00
C SER A 176 -31.47 16.46 -2.20
N PRO A 177 -30.65 15.57 -1.58
CA PRO A 177 -29.21 15.49 -1.91
C PRO A 177 -28.93 14.58 -3.12
N GLU A 178 -29.67 13.49 -3.26
CA GLU A 178 -29.48 12.50 -4.32
C GLU A 178 -29.82 13.05 -5.71
N HIS A 179 -30.80 13.96 -5.81
CA HIS A 179 -31.19 14.54 -7.10
C HIS A 179 -30.17 15.54 -7.65
N ILE A 180 -29.49 16.32 -6.79
CA ILE A 180 -28.43 17.25 -7.21
C ILE A 180 -27.17 16.48 -7.62
N GLN A 181 -26.78 15.44 -6.84
CA GLN A 181 -25.70 14.54 -7.24
C GLN A 181 -26.02 13.78 -8.52
N ARG A 182 -27.28 13.39 -8.72
CA ARG A 182 -27.74 12.76 -9.97
C ARG A 182 -27.67 13.74 -11.13
N ALA A 183 -28.10 14.99 -10.96
CA ALA A 183 -28.01 16.02 -11.99
C ALA A 183 -26.55 16.35 -12.37
N CYS A 184 -25.64 16.45 -11.40
CA CYS A 184 -24.21 16.62 -11.65
C CYS A 184 -23.60 15.40 -12.38
N ARG A 185 -24.01 14.17 -12.01
CA ARG A 185 -23.60 12.96 -12.73
C ARG A 185 -24.14 12.93 -14.17
N THR A 186 -25.40 13.32 -14.40
CA THR A 186 -25.97 13.38 -15.76
C THR A 186 -25.25 14.42 -16.62
N LEU A 187 -24.83 15.55 -16.03
CA LEU A 187 -24.00 16.58 -16.70
C LEU A 187 -22.62 16.05 -17.09
N VAL A 188 -21.98 15.28 -16.20
CA VAL A 188 -20.69 14.61 -16.48
C VAL A 188 -20.83 13.55 -17.57
N PHE A 189 -21.89 12.74 -17.55
CA PHE A 189 -22.15 11.76 -18.62
C PHE A 189 -22.44 12.43 -19.96
N GLY A 190 -23.23 13.50 -19.99
CA GLY A 190 -23.50 14.27 -21.21
C GLY A 190 -22.26 14.93 -21.82
N LEU A 191 -21.28 15.32 -20.98
CA LEU A 191 -19.99 15.86 -21.43
C LEU A 191 -19.05 14.76 -21.97
N SER A 192 -19.07 13.55 -21.37
CA SER A 192 -18.34 12.38 -21.88
C SER A 192 -18.85 11.92 -23.24
N ASP A 193 -20.16 11.88 -23.47
CA ASP A 193 -20.74 11.51 -24.76
C ASP A 193 -20.34 12.48 -25.88
N VAL A 194 -20.23 13.78 -25.59
CA VAL A 194 -19.76 14.80 -26.56
C VAL A 194 -18.29 14.60 -26.91
N THR A 195 -17.44 14.24 -25.95
CA THR A 195 -16.03 13.94 -26.20
C THR A 195 -15.83 12.65 -27.02
N GLU A 196 -16.65 11.62 -26.79
CA GLU A 196 -16.55 10.33 -27.50
C GLU A 196 -17.01 10.43 -28.97
N ILE A 197 -18.02 11.25 -29.26
CA ILE A 197 -18.52 11.48 -30.62
C ILE A 197 -17.54 12.31 -31.48
N MET A 198 -16.73 13.19 -30.87
CA MET A 198 -15.80 14.06 -31.61
C MET A 198 -14.44 13.43 -31.94
N LEU A 199 -14.04 12.35 -31.24
CA LEU A 199 -12.75 11.68 -31.43
C LEU A 199 -12.50 11.07 -32.83
N PRO A 200 -13.50 10.57 -33.59
CA PRO A 200 -13.22 9.95 -34.90
C PRO A 200 -13.07 10.92 -36.08
N HIS A 201 -13.44 12.21 -35.95
CA HIS A 201 -13.47 13.15 -37.08
C HIS A 201 -12.28 14.11 -37.03
N GLY A 202 -11.08 13.55 -37.15
CA GLY A 202 -9.85 14.34 -37.21
C GLY A 202 -9.80 15.21 -38.45
N GLN A 203 -9.90 16.53 -38.27
CA GLN A 203 -9.13 17.55 -38.99
C GLN A 203 -9.04 18.86 -38.20
N THR A 204 -7.84 19.46 -38.23
CA THR A 204 -7.45 20.84 -37.90
C THR A 204 -7.22 21.24 -36.43
N GLU A 205 -5.92 21.35 -36.11
CA GLU A 205 -5.18 21.85 -34.93
C GLU A 205 -5.75 23.01 -34.08
N LEU A 206 -6.90 23.61 -34.39
CA LEU A 206 -7.42 24.76 -33.63
C LEU A 206 -8.35 24.39 -32.44
N GLN A 207 -8.74 23.12 -32.27
CA GLN A 207 -9.70 22.71 -31.21
C GLN A 207 -9.07 22.10 -29.95
N ILE A 208 -7.78 21.74 -29.98
CA ILE A 208 -7.11 21.10 -28.82
C ILE A 208 -7.08 22.05 -27.61
N HIS A 209 -6.93 23.36 -27.83
CA HIS A 209 -6.85 24.32 -26.73
C HIS A 209 -8.18 24.58 -25.99
N GLN A 210 -9.33 24.33 -26.63
CA GLN A 210 -10.64 24.45 -25.98
C GLN A 210 -11.05 23.16 -25.24
N LEU A 211 -10.65 21.99 -25.76
CA LEU A 211 -10.80 20.69 -25.09
C LEU A 211 -9.97 20.60 -23.80
N VAL A 212 -8.75 21.16 -23.80
CA VAL A 212 -7.90 21.25 -22.60
C VAL A 212 -8.56 22.06 -21.50
N LYS A 213 -9.24 23.18 -21.81
CA LYS A 213 -9.93 23.99 -20.79
C LYS A 213 -11.13 23.31 -20.16
N ILE A 214 -11.88 22.48 -20.90
CA ILE A 214 -12.99 21.69 -20.33
C ILE A 214 -12.44 20.56 -19.47
N HIS A 215 -11.34 19.92 -19.90
CA HIS A 215 -10.65 18.88 -19.13
C HIS A 215 -9.99 19.43 -17.84
N GLU A 216 -9.47 20.67 -17.89
CA GLU A 216 -8.97 21.41 -16.73
C GLU A 216 -10.10 21.86 -15.79
N LEU A 217 -11.27 22.27 -16.31
CA LEU A 217 -12.43 22.60 -15.48
C LEU A 217 -12.95 21.36 -14.74
N VAL A 218 -13.03 20.21 -15.42
CA VAL A 218 -13.40 18.91 -14.81
C VAL A 218 -12.36 18.48 -13.77
N ALA A 219 -11.07 18.73 -14.02
CA ALA A 219 -10.00 18.48 -13.05
C ALA A 219 -10.04 19.43 -11.84
N SER A 220 -10.47 20.69 -12.04
CA SER A 220 -10.55 21.69 -10.96
C SER A 220 -11.69 21.44 -9.95
N VAL A 221 -12.64 20.56 -10.28
CA VAL A 221 -13.76 20.15 -9.40
C VAL A 221 -13.45 18.86 -8.61
N GLN A 222 -12.25 18.27 -8.77
CA GLN A 222 -11.87 17.02 -8.09
C GLN A 222 -10.45 17.10 -7.48
N PRO A 223 -10.29 17.01 -6.15
CA PRO A 223 -8.98 16.82 -5.52
C PRO A 223 -8.40 15.40 -5.65
N HIS A 224 -9.07 14.46 -6.33
CA HIS A 224 -8.74 13.02 -6.27
C HIS A 224 -8.53 12.31 -7.62
N ALA A 225 -8.40 13.03 -8.74
CA ALA A 225 -8.41 12.41 -10.07
C ALA A 225 -7.09 11.73 -10.51
N SER A 226 -5.90 12.17 -10.04
CA SER A 226 -4.63 11.55 -10.50
C SER A 226 -4.34 10.19 -9.84
N VAL A 227 -4.77 10.01 -8.58
CA VAL A 227 -4.78 8.71 -7.88
C VAL A 227 -5.70 7.71 -8.59
N LEU A 228 -6.86 8.17 -9.07
CA LEU A 228 -7.77 7.35 -9.86
C LEU A 228 -7.20 6.98 -11.24
N ALA A 229 -6.38 7.82 -11.87
CA ALA A 229 -5.82 7.53 -13.19
C ALA A 229 -4.77 6.39 -13.18
N LYS A 230 -3.95 6.27 -12.13
CA LYS A 230 -3.02 5.13 -11.94
C LYS A 230 -3.67 3.92 -11.27
N LEU A 231 -4.68 4.10 -10.40
CA LEU A 231 -5.58 3.01 -9.94
C LEU A 231 -6.47 2.44 -11.06
N ASN A 232 -6.54 3.15 -12.20
CA ASN A 232 -7.16 2.73 -13.46
C ASN A 232 -6.13 2.21 -14.49
N SER A 233 -4.84 2.10 -14.14
CA SER A 233 -3.99 1.16 -14.86
C SER A 233 -4.57 -0.24 -14.62
N PRO A 234 -4.78 -1.06 -15.65
CA PRO A 234 -5.42 -2.35 -15.46
C PRO A 234 -4.46 -3.21 -14.64
N PHE A 235 -4.75 -3.40 -13.34
CA PHE A 235 -4.22 -4.58 -12.64
C PHE A 235 -4.68 -5.78 -13.49
N PRO A 236 -3.77 -6.62 -14.00
CA PRO A 236 -4.20 -7.72 -14.85
C PRO A 236 -5.11 -8.67 -14.06
N ASP A 237 -6.26 -9.06 -14.65
CA ASP A 237 -7.18 -10.07 -14.09
C ASP A 237 -6.45 -11.41 -13.80
N GLU A 238 -5.25 -11.63 -14.37
CA GLU A 238 -4.38 -12.80 -14.16
C GLU A 238 -3.94 -13.05 -12.71
N ARG A 239 -4.03 -12.06 -11.79
CA ARG A 239 -3.64 -12.26 -10.38
C ARG A 239 -4.69 -13.00 -9.55
N LEU A 240 -5.94 -13.08 -10.01
CA LEU A 240 -6.99 -13.83 -9.32
C LEU A 240 -6.95 -15.30 -9.74
N PRO A 241 -6.98 -16.26 -8.79
CA PRO A 241 -7.14 -17.65 -9.14
C PRO A 241 -8.40 -17.89 -9.98
N ALA A 242 -8.34 -18.89 -10.86
CA ALA A 242 -9.45 -19.23 -11.74
C ALA A 242 -10.72 -19.53 -10.93
N ARG A 243 -11.88 -19.16 -11.48
CA ARG A 243 -13.17 -19.50 -10.90
C ARG A 243 -13.29 -21.04 -10.78
N PRO A 244 -13.80 -21.58 -9.66
CA PRO A 244 -14.02 -23.01 -9.51
C PRO A 244 -14.90 -23.56 -10.65
N ALA A 245 -14.47 -24.64 -11.30
CA ALA A 245 -15.18 -25.25 -12.42
C ALA A 245 -16.51 -25.90 -11.99
N ILE A 246 -16.55 -26.49 -10.80
CA ILE A 246 -17.72 -27.17 -10.24
C ILE A 246 -18.01 -26.57 -8.86
N LEU A 247 -19.14 -25.84 -8.74
CA LEU A 247 -19.63 -25.28 -7.47
C LEU A 247 -21.16 -25.36 -7.45
N CYS A 248 -21.70 -26.52 -7.10
CA CYS A 248 -23.15 -26.75 -7.06
C CYS A 248 -23.74 -26.37 -5.69
N GLY A 249 -24.96 -25.80 -5.69
CA GLY A 249 -25.76 -25.59 -4.47
C GLY A 249 -25.26 -24.54 -3.47
N ARG A 250 -24.33 -23.65 -3.87
CA ARG A 250 -23.78 -22.58 -3.01
C ARG A 250 -24.21 -21.18 -3.41
N ASP A 251 -25.15 -21.06 -4.35
CA ASP A 251 -25.61 -19.77 -4.84
C ASP A 251 -26.17 -18.90 -3.70
N ARG A 252 -26.94 -19.48 -2.77
CA ARG A 252 -27.53 -18.71 -1.67
C ARG A 252 -26.48 -18.05 -0.79
N GLU A 253 -25.43 -18.77 -0.42
CA GLU A 253 -24.33 -18.25 0.39
C GLU A 253 -23.51 -17.21 -0.38
N VAL A 254 -23.21 -17.46 -1.67
CA VAL A 254 -22.51 -16.49 -2.53
C VAL A 254 -23.31 -15.20 -2.65
N HIS A 255 -24.61 -15.28 -2.97
CA HIS A 255 -25.48 -14.11 -3.07
C HIS A 255 -25.57 -13.37 -1.74
N ALA A 256 -25.69 -14.07 -0.61
CA ALA A 256 -25.73 -13.43 0.71
C ALA A 256 -24.43 -12.66 1.04
N ILE A 257 -23.26 -13.21 0.68
CA ILE A 257 -21.97 -12.54 0.88
C ILE A 257 -21.87 -11.32 -0.05
N VAL A 258 -22.22 -11.48 -1.33
CA VAL A 258 -22.23 -10.38 -2.31
C VAL A 258 -23.16 -9.26 -1.84
N ASP A 259 -24.37 -9.58 -1.37
CA ASP A 259 -25.31 -8.59 -0.83
C ASP A 259 -24.74 -7.81 0.36
N ILE A 260 -24.03 -8.49 1.28
CA ILE A 260 -23.36 -7.82 2.41
C ILE A 260 -22.28 -6.87 1.90
N ILE A 261 -21.45 -7.32 0.95
CA ILE A 261 -20.35 -6.53 0.38
C ILE A 261 -20.87 -5.27 -0.33
N LEU A 262 -21.91 -5.41 -1.15
CA LEU A 262 -22.47 -4.29 -1.94
C LEU A 262 -23.21 -3.26 -1.07
N HIS A 263 -23.91 -3.71 -0.02
CA HIS A 263 -24.87 -2.87 0.70
C HIS A 263 -24.41 -2.42 2.10
N LYS A 264 -23.27 -2.91 2.61
CA LYS A 264 -22.75 -2.56 3.95
C LYS A 264 -21.23 -2.26 3.96
N PRO A 265 -20.75 -1.25 3.23
CA PRO A 265 -19.34 -0.87 3.24
C PRO A 265 -18.93 -0.11 4.53
N PRO A 266 -17.71 -0.32 5.08
CA PRO A 266 -16.78 -1.40 4.75
C PRO A 266 -17.33 -2.76 5.22
N ALA A 267 -17.29 -3.75 4.33
CA ALA A 267 -17.80 -5.08 4.61
C ALA A 267 -16.66 -6.01 5.04
N HIS A 268 -16.76 -6.57 6.24
CA HIS A 268 -15.86 -7.58 6.76
C HIS A 268 -16.63 -8.87 6.98
N VAL A 269 -16.34 -9.88 6.17
CA VAL A 269 -17.08 -11.14 6.12
C VAL A 269 -16.11 -12.30 6.34
N VAL A 270 -16.48 -13.22 7.22
CA VAL A 270 -15.73 -14.46 7.46
C VAL A 270 -16.56 -15.67 7.06
N ILE A 271 -15.96 -16.54 6.24
CA ILE A 271 -16.50 -17.83 5.81
C ILE A 271 -15.84 -18.90 6.69
N LEU A 272 -16.63 -19.46 7.61
CA LEU A 272 -16.21 -20.52 8.52
C LEU A 272 -16.70 -21.89 8.06
N GLY A 273 -16.04 -22.95 8.51
CA GLY A 273 -16.49 -24.33 8.26
C GLY A 273 -15.37 -25.36 8.36
N SER A 274 -15.75 -26.63 8.31
CA SER A 274 -14.81 -27.77 8.34
C SER A 274 -13.93 -27.83 7.08
N GLY A 275 -12.87 -28.66 7.10
CA GLY A 275 -12.05 -28.93 5.92
C GLY A 275 -12.90 -29.48 4.77
N GLY A 276 -12.58 -29.12 3.52
CA GLY A 276 -13.25 -29.68 2.34
C GLY A 276 -14.68 -29.19 2.07
N ILE A 277 -15.19 -28.21 2.82
CA ILE A 277 -16.58 -27.71 2.72
C ILE A 277 -16.81 -26.65 1.63
N CYS A 278 -15.80 -26.38 0.78
CA CYS A 278 -15.77 -25.38 -0.29
C CYS A 278 -15.68 -23.89 0.14
N LYS A 279 -15.03 -23.57 1.27
CA LYS A 279 -14.83 -22.16 1.70
C LYS A 279 -14.10 -21.32 0.66
N THR A 280 -12.92 -21.77 0.22
CA THR A 280 -12.10 -21.11 -0.80
C THR A 280 -12.86 -20.97 -2.12
N SER A 281 -13.61 -22.01 -2.52
CA SER A 281 -14.42 -21.98 -3.74
C SER A 281 -15.54 -20.93 -3.67
N VAL A 282 -16.21 -20.80 -2.53
CA VAL A 282 -17.22 -19.76 -2.30
C VAL A 282 -16.57 -18.38 -2.32
N ALA A 283 -15.40 -18.20 -1.68
CA ALA A 283 -14.69 -16.92 -1.69
C ALA A 283 -14.29 -16.48 -3.10
N LEU A 284 -13.74 -17.39 -3.91
CA LEU A 284 -13.42 -17.13 -5.31
C LEU A 284 -14.67 -16.83 -6.15
N ALA A 285 -15.77 -17.54 -5.93
CA ALA A 285 -17.03 -17.26 -6.61
C ALA A 285 -17.58 -15.85 -6.29
N VAL A 286 -17.42 -15.39 -5.05
CA VAL A 286 -17.75 -14.02 -4.64
C VAL A 286 -16.88 -12.99 -5.34
N LEU A 287 -15.55 -13.20 -5.37
CA LEU A 287 -14.62 -12.28 -6.05
C LEU A 287 -14.86 -12.22 -7.57
N HIS A 288 -15.26 -13.33 -8.20
CA HIS A 288 -15.62 -13.40 -9.62
C HIS A 288 -17.07 -12.98 -9.92
N SER A 289 -17.87 -12.62 -8.91
CA SER A 289 -19.24 -12.15 -9.12
C SER A 289 -19.26 -10.88 -10.00
N PRO A 290 -20.15 -10.79 -11.00
CA PRO A 290 -20.25 -9.61 -11.87
C PRO A 290 -20.45 -8.30 -11.10
N ASP A 291 -21.19 -8.32 -9.99
CA ASP A 291 -21.48 -7.11 -9.22
C ASP A 291 -20.29 -6.66 -8.38
N VAL A 292 -19.56 -7.60 -7.78
CA VAL A 292 -18.30 -7.32 -7.06
C VAL A 292 -17.23 -6.82 -8.04
N LYS A 293 -17.14 -7.43 -9.24
CA LYS A 293 -16.27 -6.94 -10.32
C LYS A 293 -16.66 -5.53 -10.76
N ARG A 294 -17.96 -5.19 -10.80
CA ARG A 294 -18.42 -3.84 -11.14
C ARG A 294 -18.02 -2.81 -10.07
N GLN A 295 -18.08 -3.16 -8.79
CA GLN A 295 -17.73 -2.26 -7.68
C GLN A 295 -16.22 -2.06 -7.53
N PHE A 296 -15.44 -3.13 -7.53
CA PHE A 296 -14.00 -3.09 -7.21
C PHE A 296 -13.09 -3.19 -8.44
N GLN A 297 -13.63 -3.50 -9.63
CA GLN A 297 -12.87 -3.64 -10.87
C GLN A 297 -11.67 -4.57 -10.70
N ASN A 298 -10.45 -4.13 -10.97
CA ASN A 298 -9.26 -4.96 -10.84
C ASN A 298 -8.63 -4.87 -9.44
N ARG A 299 -9.24 -4.15 -8.49
CA ARG A 299 -8.80 -4.00 -7.09
C ARG A 299 -9.38 -5.11 -6.20
N ARG A 300 -9.36 -6.34 -6.72
CA ARG A 300 -9.83 -7.57 -6.07
C ARG A 300 -8.63 -8.47 -5.85
N PHE A 301 -8.24 -8.66 -4.60
CA PHE A 301 -6.99 -9.32 -4.24
C PHE A 301 -7.26 -10.65 -3.53
N PHE A 302 -6.57 -11.72 -3.94
CA PHE A 302 -6.62 -13.02 -3.30
C PHE A 302 -5.25 -13.36 -2.73
N VAL A 303 -5.18 -13.56 -1.41
CA VAL A 303 -3.96 -13.87 -0.67
C VAL A 303 -4.10 -15.25 -0.07
N SER A 304 -3.25 -16.19 -0.49
CA SER A 304 -3.16 -17.50 0.16
C SER A 304 -2.27 -17.39 1.39
N CYS A 305 -2.83 -17.71 2.57
CA CYS A 305 -2.08 -17.70 3.83
C CYS A 305 -1.40 -19.05 4.11
N ASP A 306 -1.41 -20.00 3.17
CA ASP A 306 -0.95 -21.39 3.37
C ASP A 306 0.52 -21.52 3.82
N ALA A 307 1.36 -20.56 3.44
CA ALA A 307 2.78 -20.49 3.82
C ALA A 307 3.09 -19.34 4.80
N ALA A 308 2.12 -18.48 5.10
CA ALA A 308 2.32 -17.33 5.97
C ALA A 308 2.21 -17.74 7.44
N THR A 309 3.33 -18.08 8.07
CA THR A 309 3.34 -18.58 9.45
C THR A 309 3.79 -17.54 10.48
N SER A 310 3.87 -16.27 10.07
CA SER A 310 4.13 -15.10 10.92
C SER A 310 3.36 -13.89 10.40
N VAL A 311 3.24 -12.82 11.20
CA VAL A 311 2.64 -11.56 10.74
C VAL A 311 3.46 -10.95 9.62
N ASP A 312 4.79 -11.00 9.73
CA ASP A 312 5.69 -10.44 8.72
C ASP A 312 5.57 -11.21 7.40
N ALA A 313 5.48 -12.54 7.44
CA ALA A 313 5.20 -13.36 6.26
C ALA A 313 3.83 -13.04 5.64
N LEU A 314 2.79 -12.85 6.46
CA LEU A 314 1.47 -12.44 5.99
C LEU A 314 1.51 -11.06 5.30
N VAL A 315 2.21 -10.09 5.89
CA VAL A 315 2.42 -8.76 5.30
C VAL A 315 3.13 -8.88 3.95
N LEU A 316 4.14 -9.74 3.84
CA LEU A 316 4.88 -9.95 2.60
C LEU A 316 4.01 -10.64 1.51
N GLU A 317 3.18 -11.62 1.87
CA GLU A 317 2.23 -12.24 0.93
C GLU A 317 1.20 -11.21 0.42
N ILE A 318 0.75 -10.30 1.28
CA ILE A 318 -0.12 -9.19 0.87
C ILE A 318 0.62 -8.23 -0.08
N LEU A 319 1.85 -7.82 0.24
CA LEU A 319 2.66 -6.97 -0.64
C LEU A 319 2.91 -7.59 -2.01
N LYS A 320 3.20 -8.88 -2.04
CA LYS A 320 3.40 -9.66 -3.26
C LYS A 320 2.15 -9.61 -4.15
N VAL A 321 0.97 -9.79 -3.57
CA VAL A 321 -0.31 -9.72 -4.31
C VAL A 321 -0.59 -8.29 -4.80
N PHE A 322 -0.19 -7.27 -4.03
CA PHE A 322 -0.23 -5.88 -4.49
C PHE A 322 0.80 -5.57 -5.58
N GLY A 323 1.85 -6.40 -5.70
CA GLY A 323 2.95 -6.20 -6.65
C GLY A 323 3.96 -5.15 -6.18
N MET A 324 4.10 -5.00 -4.86
CA MET A 324 5.01 -4.07 -4.21
C MET A 324 6.22 -4.80 -3.65
N THR A 325 7.41 -4.19 -3.70
CA THR A 325 8.65 -4.73 -3.13
C THR A 325 9.04 -4.02 -1.83
N SER A 326 9.69 -4.74 -0.92
CA SER A 326 10.20 -4.18 0.34
C SER A 326 11.51 -3.41 0.13
N GLU A 327 11.43 -2.20 -0.40
CA GLU A 327 12.61 -1.35 -0.54
C GLU A 327 13.07 -0.67 0.77
N ASN A 328 14.36 -0.34 0.82
CA ASN A 328 15.03 0.38 1.91
C ASN A 328 14.31 1.69 2.28
N GLY A 329 13.73 1.74 3.49
CA GLY A 329 13.32 3.00 4.14
C GLY A 329 11.88 3.06 4.65
N ILE A 330 10.97 2.16 4.22
CA ILE A 330 9.62 2.03 4.80
C ILE A 330 9.32 0.58 5.14
N ALA A 331 8.91 0.35 6.38
CA ALA A 331 8.52 -0.97 6.85
C ALA A 331 7.42 -1.59 5.97
N PRO A 332 7.53 -2.87 5.58
CA PRO A 332 6.55 -3.60 4.75
C PRO A 332 5.10 -3.39 5.18
N ARG A 333 4.85 -3.43 6.49
CA ARG A 333 3.52 -3.24 7.09
C ARG A 333 2.94 -1.86 6.78
N THR A 334 3.75 -0.82 6.88
CA THR A 334 3.35 0.55 6.60
C THR A 334 2.95 0.71 5.14
N LYS A 335 3.65 0.04 4.21
CA LYS A 335 3.29 0.04 2.78
C LYS A 335 1.92 -0.60 2.53
N VAL A 336 1.65 -1.77 3.14
CA VAL A 336 0.34 -2.44 3.04
C VAL A 336 -0.78 -1.51 3.52
N LEU A 337 -0.61 -0.92 4.71
CA LEU A 337 -1.62 -0.05 5.30
C LEU A 337 -1.84 1.22 4.46
N ALA A 338 -0.76 1.89 4.04
CA ALA A 338 -0.84 3.08 3.19
C ALA A 338 -1.57 2.80 1.87
N PHE A 339 -1.27 1.66 1.22
CA PHE A 339 -1.97 1.26 -0.01
C PHE A 339 -3.47 1.05 0.20
N LEU A 340 -3.83 0.35 1.28
CA LEU A 340 -5.22 0.09 1.64
C LEU A 340 -5.97 1.37 2.00
N GLU A 341 -5.32 2.33 2.67
CA GLU A 341 -5.89 3.65 2.99
C GLU A 341 -6.14 4.49 1.73
N ALA A 342 -5.23 4.43 0.75
CA ALA A 342 -5.34 5.17 -0.51
C ALA A 342 -6.36 4.55 -1.49
N THR A 343 -6.75 3.28 -1.30
CA THR A 343 -7.44 2.49 -2.32
C THR A 343 -8.72 1.83 -1.83
N SER A 344 -9.83 2.03 -2.56
CA SER A 344 -11.06 1.25 -2.35
C SER A 344 -10.93 -0.13 -3.01
N CYS A 345 -10.82 -1.18 -2.19
CA CYS A 345 -10.53 -2.55 -2.64
C CYS A 345 -11.20 -3.63 -1.78
N ILE A 346 -11.18 -4.87 -2.29
CA ILE A 346 -11.52 -6.07 -1.53
C ILE A 346 -10.31 -7.01 -1.45
N ILE A 347 -9.97 -7.43 -0.22
CA ILE A 347 -8.90 -8.40 0.05
C ILE A 347 -9.49 -9.69 0.60
N CYS A 348 -9.15 -10.81 -0.04
CA CYS A 348 -9.50 -12.15 0.41
C CYS A 348 -8.29 -12.82 1.06
N LEU A 349 -8.39 -13.12 2.35
CA LEU A 349 -7.39 -13.89 3.11
C LEU A 349 -7.85 -15.34 3.22
N ASP A 350 -7.26 -16.23 2.42
CA ASP A 350 -7.62 -17.65 2.37
C ASP A 350 -6.75 -18.51 3.30
N ASN A 351 -7.35 -19.51 3.96
CA ASN A 351 -6.70 -20.38 4.95
C ASN A 351 -5.98 -19.60 6.06
N PHE A 352 -6.66 -18.55 6.56
CA PHE A 352 -6.12 -17.63 7.55
C PHE A 352 -5.73 -18.31 8.88
N GLU A 353 -6.27 -19.49 9.17
CA GLU A 353 -5.88 -20.28 10.35
C GLU A 353 -4.37 -20.53 10.42
N THR A 354 -3.67 -20.65 9.29
CA THR A 354 -2.23 -20.94 9.27
C THR A 354 -1.42 -19.83 9.95
N SER A 355 -1.70 -18.57 9.61
CA SER A 355 -1.07 -17.42 10.25
C SER A 355 -1.61 -17.22 11.66
N TRP A 356 -2.93 -17.35 11.81
CA TRP A 356 -3.62 -17.06 13.07
C TRP A 356 -3.27 -18.03 14.20
N ASP A 357 -3.13 -19.32 13.93
CA ASP A 357 -2.74 -20.32 14.92
C ASP A 357 -1.27 -20.17 15.35
N ALA A 358 -0.41 -19.62 14.47
CA ALA A 358 1.01 -19.43 14.75
C ALA A 358 1.29 -18.27 15.71
N ASP A 359 0.67 -17.10 15.47
CA ASP A 359 0.72 -15.95 16.39
C ASP A 359 -0.64 -15.23 16.47
N PRO A 360 -1.58 -15.73 17.30
CA PRO A 360 -2.93 -15.19 17.36
C PRO A 360 -2.96 -13.70 17.72
N ARG A 361 -2.05 -13.25 18.60
CA ARG A 361 -2.08 -11.88 19.13
C ARG A 361 -1.63 -10.88 18.07
N ALA A 362 -0.48 -11.11 17.46
CA ALA A 362 0.07 -10.17 16.50
C ALA A 362 -0.74 -10.17 15.19
N VAL A 363 -1.22 -11.34 14.76
CA VAL A 363 -2.07 -11.48 13.55
C VAL A 363 -3.43 -10.81 13.74
N GLU A 364 -4.08 -10.98 14.90
CA GLU A 364 -5.34 -10.27 15.18
C GLU A 364 -5.15 -8.76 15.24
N ALA A 365 -4.06 -8.28 15.86
CA ALA A 365 -3.76 -6.86 15.91
C ALA A 365 -3.54 -6.25 14.52
N PHE A 366 -2.90 -7.00 13.61
CA PHE A 366 -2.72 -6.56 12.23
C PHE A 366 -4.03 -6.63 11.42
N LEU A 367 -4.84 -7.68 11.59
CA LEU A 367 -6.17 -7.78 10.97
C LEU A 367 -7.10 -6.65 11.45
N ALA A 368 -7.02 -6.26 12.73
CA ALA A 368 -7.75 -5.13 13.28
C ALA A 368 -7.34 -3.80 12.62
N GLN A 369 -6.07 -3.62 12.30
CA GLN A 369 -5.60 -2.45 11.54
C GLN A 369 -6.18 -2.43 10.11
N ILE A 370 -6.08 -3.53 9.37
CA ILE A 370 -6.65 -3.64 8.02
C ILE A 370 -8.16 -3.34 8.02
N THR A 371 -8.88 -3.91 8.99
CA THR A 371 -10.35 -3.75 9.09
C THR A 371 -10.79 -2.41 9.66
N SER A 372 -9.87 -1.60 10.20
CA SER A 372 -10.17 -0.23 10.61
C SER A 372 -10.23 0.76 9.44
N ILE A 373 -9.77 0.35 8.25
CA ILE A 373 -9.69 1.21 7.06
C ILE A 373 -11.08 1.28 6.39
N PRO A 374 -11.67 2.48 6.23
CA PRO A 374 -13.08 2.64 5.85
C PRO A 374 -13.40 2.21 4.42
N ASN A 375 -12.41 2.15 3.53
CA ASN A 375 -12.59 1.82 2.11
C ASN A 375 -12.17 0.38 1.76
N THR A 376 -11.81 -0.44 2.76
CA THR A 376 -11.31 -1.80 2.55
C THR A 376 -12.36 -2.84 2.93
N ALA A 377 -12.83 -3.63 1.96
CA ALA A 377 -13.62 -4.82 2.24
C ALA A 377 -12.70 -6.01 2.52
N VAL A 378 -13.02 -6.82 3.53
CA VAL A 378 -12.23 -8.00 3.91
C VAL A 378 -13.09 -9.24 3.81
N LEU A 379 -12.64 -10.21 3.03
CA LEU A 379 -13.20 -11.56 2.96
C LEU A 379 -12.20 -12.52 3.57
N LEU A 380 -12.60 -13.31 4.56
CA LEU A 380 -11.67 -14.21 5.26
C LEU A 380 -12.21 -15.63 5.22
N THR A 381 -11.38 -16.61 4.85
CA THR A 381 -11.73 -18.04 5.02
C THR A 381 -10.91 -18.62 6.16
N SER A 382 -11.57 -19.38 7.03
CA SER A 382 -10.87 -20.05 8.12
C SER A 382 -11.53 -21.37 8.53
N ARG A 383 -10.74 -22.31 9.03
CA ARG A 383 -11.23 -23.55 9.66
C ARG A 383 -11.82 -23.29 11.04
N GLY A 384 -12.80 -24.12 11.39
CA GLY A 384 -13.41 -24.11 12.72
C GLY A 384 -14.62 -23.20 12.83
N SER A 385 -15.01 -22.93 14.07
CA SER A 385 -16.23 -22.18 14.42
C SER A 385 -15.95 -20.80 15.03
N ASN A 386 -14.68 -20.51 15.32
CA ASN A 386 -14.26 -19.30 16.01
C ASN A 386 -13.90 -18.22 15.01
N ARG A 387 -14.19 -16.96 15.37
CA ARG A 387 -13.83 -15.78 14.58
C ARG A 387 -12.73 -15.02 15.33
N PRO A 388 -11.80 -14.37 14.61
CA PRO A 388 -10.88 -13.40 15.21
C PRO A 388 -11.64 -12.37 16.04
N LEU A 389 -11.20 -12.15 17.28
CA LEU A 389 -11.99 -11.42 18.28
C LEU A 389 -11.85 -9.90 18.18
N GLN A 390 -10.71 -9.42 17.69
CA GLN A 390 -10.40 -7.98 17.62
C GLN A 390 -11.00 -7.27 16.38
N THR A 391 -11.75 -8.00 15.55
CA THR A 391 -12.36 -7.48 14.31
C THR A 391 -13.86 -7.26 14.45
N ASN A 392 -14.35 -6.11 13.99
CA ASN A 392 -15.78 -5.81 13.91
C ASN A 392 -16.41 -6.44 12.64
N TRP A 393 -16.87 -7.69 12.76
CA TRP A 393 -17.50 -8.41 11.66
C TRP A 393 -18.87 -7.82 11.26
N THR A 394 -19.09 -7.67 9.95
CA THR A 394 -20.32 -7.10 9.39
C THR A 394 -21.51 -8.04 9.64
N LYS A 395 -22.60 -7.49 10.17
CA LYS A 395 -23.83 -8.25 10.45
C LYS A 395 -24.77 -8.27 9.24
N PRO A 396 -25.54 -9.34 8.97
CA PRO A 396 -25.64 -10.56 9.78
C PRO A 396 -24.39 -11.44 9.65
N LEU A 397 -24.01 -12.08 10.75
CA LEU A 397 -22.89 -13.01 10.75
C LEU A 397 -23.31 -14.29 10.01
N LEU A 398 -22.50 -14.71 9.05
CA LEU A 398 -22.73 -15.98 8.35
C LEU A 398 -22.47 -17.16 9.29
N PRO A 399 -23.39 -18.12 9.39
CA PRO A 399 -23.12 -19.36 10.11
C PRO A 399 -22.02 -20.16 9.39
N PRO A 400 -21.29 -21.04 10.09
CA PRO A 400 -20.35 -21.95 9.43
C PRO A 400 -21.03 -22.74 8.31
N LEU A 401 -20.34 -22.89 7.18
CA LEU A 401 -20.84 -23.62 6.03
C LEU A 401 -21.18 -25.06 6.43
N LYS A 402 -22.39 -25.48 6.08
CA LYS A 402 -22.88 -26.85 6.27
C LYS A 402 -22.55 -27.70 5.04
N PRO A 403 -22.56 -29.04 5.16
CA PRO A 403 -22.49 -29.91 3.99
C PRO A 403 -23.57 -29.60 2.94
N LEU A 404 -23.35 -30.05 1.70
CA LEU A 404 -24.28 -29.79 0.61
C LEU A 404 -25.63 -30.47 0.86
N THR A 405 -26.68 -29.95 0.24
CA THR A 405 -27.92 -30.72 0.08
C THR A 405 -27.66 -31.95 -0.78
N LEU A 406 -28.41 -33.03 -0.58
CA LEU A 406 -28.29 -34.26 -1.36
C LEU A 406 -28.32 -33.99 -2.87
N ASP A 407 -29.26 -33.17 -3.34
CA ASP A 407 -29.42 -32.85 -4.76
C ASP A 407 -28.16 -32.16 -5.31
N ALA A 408 -27.67 -31.10 -4.67
CA ALA A 408 -26.43 -30.41 -5.06
C ALA A 408 -25.18 -31.31 -4.99
N ALA A 409 -25.14 -32.26 -4.06
CA ALA A 409 -24.04 -33.22 -3.97
C ALA A 409 -24.10 -34.26 -5.10
N LEU A 410 -25.31 -34.69 -5.50
CA LEU A 410 -25.52 -35.54 -6.67
C LEU A 410 -25.23 -34.81 -7.98
N GLU A 411 -25.56 -33.53 -8.10
CA GLU A 411 -25.15 -32.69 -9.24
C GLU A 411 -23.62 -32.59 -9.34
N THR A 412 -22.93 -32.45 -8.19
CA THR A 412 -21.46 -32.47 -8.14
C THR A 412 -20.91 -33.81 -8.60
N TRP A 413 -21.55 -34.91 -8.20
CA TRP A 413 -21.20 -36.27 -8.63
C TRP A 413 -21.42 -36.47 -10.14
N GLU A 414 -22.58 -36.07 -10.66
CA GLU A 414 -22.93 -36.19 -12.08
C GLU A 414 -22.00 -35.37 -12.97
N SER A 415 -21.60 -34.17 -12.53
CA SER A 415 -20.62 -33.36 -13.25
C SER A 415 -19.26 -34.04 -13.42
N ILE A 416 -18.96 -35.08 -12.63
CA ILE A 416 -17.71 -35.84 -12.67
C ILE A 416 -17.92 -37.20 -13.36
N CYS A 417 -18.88 -38.00 -12.92
CA CYS A 417 -19.10 -39.37 -13.42
C CYS A 417 -20.03 -39.46 -14.63
N GLY A 418 -20.83 -38.42 -14.91
CA GLY A 418 -21.84 -38.42 -15.97
C GLY A 418 -23.10 -39.25 -15.71
N GLU A 419 -23.13 -40.08 -14.66
CA GLU A 419 -24.28 -40.93 -14.31
C GLU A 419 -24.65 -40.81 -12.82
N GLN A 420 -25.95 -40.82 -12.53
CA GLN A 420 -26.52 -40.91 -11.17
C GLN A 420 -27.23 -42.26 -10.99
N ASP A 421 -26.62 -43.17 -10.24
CA ASP A 421 -27.23 -44.46 -9.90
C ASP A 421 -27.61 -44.55 -8.40
N LEU A 422 -28.30 -45.63 -8.01
CA LEU A 422 -28.72 -45.85 -6.62
C LEU A 422 -27.54 -45.94 -5.65
N PHE A 423 -26.35 -46.31 -6.14
CA PHE A 423 -25.15 -46.47 -5.32
C PHE A 423 -24.43 -45.13 -5.12
N ALA A 424 -24.45 -44.24 -6.10
CA ALA A 424 -24.02 -42.85 -5.99
C ALA A 424 -24.80 -42.13 -4.89
N GLU A 425 -26.14 -42.26 -4.85
CA GLU A 425 -26.95 -41.67 -3.79
C GLU A 425 -26.58 -42.21 -2.39
N LYS A 426 -26.31 -43.52 -2.29
CA LYS A 426 -25.88 -44.15 -1.04
C LYS A 426 -24.50 -43.65 -0.59
N LEU A 427 -23.55 -43.53 -1.51
CA LEU A 427 -22.18 -43.04 -1.25
C LEU A 427 -22.20 -41.58 -0.82
N VAL A 428 -22.92 -40.72 -1.54
CA VAL A 428 -23.07 -39.29 -1.23
C VAL A 428 -23.67 -39.09 0.16
N LYS A 429 -24.70 -39.86 0.52
CA LYS A 429 -25.28 -39.86 1.87
C LYS A 429 -24.30 -40.35 2.93
N ALA A 430 -23.50 -41.37 2.62
CA ALA A 430 -22.54 -41.93 3.56
C ALA A 430 -21.36 -41.00 3.88
N VAL A 431 -21.05 -40.06 2.98
CA VAL A 431 -20.05 -39.00 3.24
C VAL A 431 -20.65 -37.71 3.80
N ASP A 432 -21.87 -37.77 4.31
CA ASP A 432 -22.63 -36.62 4.84
C ASP A 432 -22.71 -35.44 3.85
N CYS A 433 -22.67 -35.71 2.53
CA CYS A 433 -22.66 -34.69 1.47
C CYS A 433 -21.52 -33.65 1.60
N VAL A 434 -20.38 -34.01 2.20
CA VAL A 434 -19.20 -33.14 2.25
C VAL A 434 -18.61 -33.02 0.84
N PRO A 435 -18.51 -31.82 0.25
CA PRO A 435 -18.13 -31.64 -1.16
C PRO A 435 -16.85 -32.36 -1.55
N LEU A 436 -15.76 -32.16 -0.82
CA LEU A 436 -14.48 -32.80 -1.15
C LEU A 436 -14.56 -34.33 -1.04
N ALA A 437 -15.29 -34.86 -0.06
CA ALA A 437 -15.50 -36.30 0.09
C ALA A 437 -16.33 -36.87 -1.08
N VAL A 438 -17.35 -36.14 -1.51
CA VAL A 438 -18.16 -36.46 -2.70
C VAL A 438 -17.29 -36.46 -3.96
N THR A 439 -16.48 -35.42 -4.18
CA THR A 439 -15.56 -35.32 -5.31
C THR A 439 -14.56 -36.48 -5.35
N LEU A 440 -13.95 -36.82 -4.21
CA LEU A 440 -13.01 -37.95 -4.11
C LEU A 440 -13.68 -39.28 -4.48
N LEU A 441 -14.88 -39.54 -3.96
CA LEU A 441 -15.62 -40.76 -4.27
C LEU A 441 -16.16 -40.78 -5.71
N ALA A 442 -16.54 -39.64 -6.26
CA ALA A 442 -17.00 -39.54 -7.65
C ALA A 442 -15.86 -39.90 -8.61
N HIS A 443 -14.67 -39.32 -8.44
CA HIS A 443 -13.51 -39.71 -9.26
C HIS A 443 -13.07 -41.17 -9.04
N LEU A 444 -13.28 -41.72 -7.84
CA LEU A 444 -13.07 -43.16 -7.60
C LEU A 444 -14.12 -44.02 -8.32
N ALA A 445 -15.36 -43.55 -8.42
CA ALA A 445 -16.43 -44.25 -9.14
C ALA A 445 -16.32 -44.11 -10.66
N GLU A 446 -15.70 -43.03 -11.16
CA GLU A 446 -15.35 -42.85 -12.57
C GLU A 446 -14.45 -44.00 -13.07
N SER A 447 -13.61 -44.59 -12.20
CA SER A 447 -12.76 -45.73 -12.55
C SER A 447 -13.40 -47.10 -12.40
N ASP A 448 -14.12 -47.35 -11.30
CA ASP A 448 -14.53 -48.71 -10.89
C ASP A 448 -16.05 -48.92 -10.80
N CYS A 449 -16.85 -47.92 -11.19
CA CYS A 449 -18.31 -47.78 -11.04
C CYS A 449 -18.80 -47.66 -9.58
N ALA A 450 -19.90 -46.93 -9.37
CA ALA A 450 -20.36 -46.54 -8.04
C ALA A 450 -20.76 -47.74 -7.16
N GLU A 451 -21.25 -48.82 -7.77
CA GLU A 451 -21.60 -50.06 -7.06
C GLU A 451 -20.38 -50.69 -6.35
N VAL A 452 -19.24 -50.78 -7.04
CA VAL A 452 -18.01 -51.38 -6.47
C VAL A 452 -17.49 -50.52 -5.33
N VAL A 453 -17.48 -49.19 -5.50
CA VAL A 453 -17.07 -48.23 -4.48
C VAL A 453 -17.95 -48.34 -3.23
N TRP A 454 -19.27 -48.50 -3.41
CA TRP A 454 -20.20 -48.74 -2.30
C TRP A 454 -19.94 -50.05 -1.55
N MET A 455 -19.64 -51.14 -2.26
CA MET A 455 -19.29 -52.42 -1.62
C MET A 455 -18.01 -52.30 -0.79
N LEU A 456 -16.99 -51.62 -1.31
CA LEU A 456 -15.73 -51.37 -0.60
C LEU A 456 -15.95 -50.49 0.63
N TRP A 457 -16.73 -49.40 0.48
CA TRP A 457 -17.12 -48.53 1.57
C TRP A 457 -17.79 -49.33 2.70
N ASN A 458 -18.82 -50.11 2.38
CA ASN A 458 -19.61 -50.84 3.37
C ASN A 458 -18.79 -51.94 4.07
N LYS A 459 -17.93 -52.65 3.34
CA LYS A 459 -17.02 -53.67 3.89
C LYS A 459 -16.07 -53.07 4.93
N LYS A 460 -15.48 -51.90 4.64
CA LYS A 460 -14.53 -51.23 5.54
C LYS A 460 -15.20 -50.48 6.67
N PHE A 461 -16.31 -49.80 6.41
CA PHE A 461 -17.10 -49.12 7.44
C PHE A 461 -17.55 -50.11 8.51
N THR A 462 -18.03 -51.29 8.11
CA THR A 462 -18.43 -52.37 9.03
C THR A 462 -17.25 -52.94 9.82
N ALA A 463 -16.07 -53.06 9.21
CA ALA A 463 -14.85 -53.49 9.91
C ALA A 463 -14.41 -52.45 10.96
N MET A 464 -14.43 -51.15 10.62
CA MET A 464 -14.02 -50.06 11.52
C MET A 464 -14.92 -49.95 12.76
N VAL A 465 -16.25 -50.03 12.57
CA VAL A 465 -17.23 -50.02 13.68
C VAL A 465 -17.00 -51.19 14.66
N ARG A 466 -16.46 -52.31 14.19
CA ARG A 466 -16.13 -53.48 15.03
C ARG A 466 -14.78 -53.36 15.74
N THR A 467 -13.80 -52.66 15.16
CA THR A 467 -12.41 -52.65 15.66
C THR A 467 -12.10 -51.50 16.62
N TYR A 468 -12.68 -50.31 16.46
CA TYR A 468 -12.22 -49.09 17.15
C TYR A 468 -13.19 -48.46 18.15
N GLY A 469 -14.38 -49.05 18.35
CA GLY A 469 -15.41 -48.47 19.23
C GLY A 469 -15.90 -47.09 18.76
N SER A 470 -16.85 -46.49 19.47
CA SER A 470 -17.49 -45.23 19.05
C SER A 470 -16.61 -43.97 19.23
N GLU A 471 -15.49 -44.05 19.95
CA GLU A 471 -14.70 -42.88 20.37
C GLU A 471 -13.59 -42.47 19.38
N HIS A 472 -13.17 -43.37 18.47
CA HIS A 472 -12.12 -43.10 17.48
C HIS A 472 -12.64 -43.23 16.03
N ARG A 473 -13.78 -42.62 15.72
CA ARG A 473 -14.30 -42.59 14.35
C ARG A 473 -13.51 -41.58 13.50
N LEU A 474 -12.96 -42.06 12.38
CA LEU A 474 -12.52 -41.19 11.27
C LEU A 474 -13.68 -40.30 10.82
N SER A 475 -13.41 -39.05 10.48
CA SER A 475 -14.44 -38.23 9.81
C SER A 475 -14.75 -38.79 8.43
N SER A 476 -15.97 -38.57 7.93
CA SER A 476 -16.42 -39.05 6.61
C SER A 476 -15.47 -38.63 5.48
N MET A 477 -14.82 -37.48 5.64
CA MET A 477 -13.79 -36.98 4.76
C MET A 477 -12.46 -37.76 4.83
N GLU A 478 -11.95 -38.01 6.03
CA GLU A 478 -10.72 -38.80 6.21
C GLU A 478 -10.90 -40.23 5.70
N PHE A 479 -12.10 -40.79 5.86
CA PHE A 479 -12.43 -42.11 5.32
C PHE A 479 -12.48 -42.11 3.79
N SER A 480 -13.01 -41.06 3.15
CA SER A 480 -12.92 -40.92 1.69
C SER A 480 -11.48 -40.85 1.21
N ILE A 481 -10.60 -40.13 1.93
CA ILE A 481 -9.16 -40.10 1.62
C ILE A 481 -8.57 -41.50 1.74
N GLU A 482 -8.83 -42.21 2.84
CA GLU A 482 -8.35 -43.58 3.08
C GLU A 482 -8.82 -44.57 1.98
N LEU A 483 -10.06 -44.43 1.52
CA LEU A 483 -10.60 -45.27 0.45
C LEU A 483 -9.93 -44.95 -0.89
N SER A 484 -9.71 -43.67 -1.19
CA SER A 484 -8.96 -43.24 -2.38
C SER A 484 -7.52 -43.76 -2.35
N LEU A 485 -6.84 -43.78 -1.19
CA LEU A 485 -5.48 -44.34 -1.04
C LEU A 485 -5.40 -45.85 -1.33
N GLN A 486 -6.52 -46.54 -1.21
CA GLN A 486 -6.62 -47.99 -1.44
C GLN A 486 -7.17 -48.33 -2.82
N ASN A 487 -7.32 -47.33 -3.70
CA ASN A 487 -7.62 -47.54 -5.09
C ASN A 487 -6.62 -48.54 -5.70
N PRO A 488 -7.07 -49.55 -6.47
CA PRO A 488 -6.18 -50.49 -7.15
C PRO A 488 -5.04 -49.82 -7.91
N ARG A 489 -5.26 -48.63 -8.51
CA ARG A 489 -4.23 -47.85 -9.21
C ARG A 489 -3.08 -47.42 -8.30
N ILE A 490 -3.36 -47.03 -7.06
CA ILE A 490 -2.34 -46.70 -6.05
C ILE A 490 -1.72 -47.97 -5.50
N ALA A 491 -2.51 -49.02 -5.27
CA ALA A 491 -1.99 -50.32 -4.80
C ALA A 491 -1.02 -50.96 -5.81
N THR A 492 -1.25 -50.79 -7.12
CA THR A 492 -0.35 -51.24 -8.19
C THR A 492 0.89 -50.35 -8.34
N ASN A 493 0.89 -49.14 -7.77
CA ASN A 493 1.98 -48.19 -7.87
C ASN A 493 2.35 -47.66 -6.47
N PRO A 494 3.09 -48.44 -5.66
CA PRO A 494 3.37 -48.09 -4.26
C PRO A 494 4.17 -46.78 -4.10
N GLN A 495 4.87 -46.34 -5.14
CA GLN A 495 5.58 -45.05 -5.18
C GLN A 495 4.60 -43.86 -5.13
N ALA A 496 3.38 -44.00 -5.63
CA ALA A 496 2.37 -42.93 -5.58
C ALA A 496 2.09 -42.47 -4.14
N LEU A 497 2.05 -43.39 -3.17
CA LEU A 497 1.86 -43.03 -1.76
C LEU A 497 3.09 -42.29 -1.19
N GLN A 498 4.29 -42.67 -1.59
CA GLN A 498 5.53 -42.01 -1.14
C GLN A 498 5.70 -40.62 -1.76
N VAL A 499 5.35 -40.45 -3.04
CA VAL A 499 5.31 -39.12 -3.69
C VAL A 499 4.24 -38.25 -3.05
N LEU A 500 3.09 -38.81 -2.69
CA LEU A 500 2.05 -38.06 -1.96
C LEU A 500 2.49 -37.65 -0.55
N SER A 501 3.27 -38.48 0.14
CA SER A 501 3.80 -38.14 1.46
C SER A 501 4.84 -37.03 1.41
N VAL A 502 5.72 -37.01 0.40
CA VAL A 502 6.62 -35.88 0.13
C VAL A 502 5.82 -34.64 -0.28
N LEU A 503 4.87 -34.76 -1.21
CA LEU A 503 4.01 -33.67 -1.64
C LEU A 503 3.26 -33.02 -0.47
N ALA A 504 2.84 -33.80 0.52
CA ALA A 504 2.17 -33.30 1.70
C ALA A 504 3.05 -32.37 2.54
N MET A 505 4.37 -32.56 2.53
CA MET A 505 5.34 -31.71 3.24
C MET A 505 5.55 -30.35 2.56
N LEU A 506 5.19 -30.21 1.29
CA LEU A 506 5.48 -29.03 0.47
C LEU A 506 4.23 -28.14 0.34
N PRO A 507 4.16 -26.96 1.01
CA PRO A 507 2.98 -26.11 0.99
C PRO A 507 2.64 -25.57 -0.41
N LEU A 508 3.65 -25.29 -1.25
CA LEU A 508 3.45 -24.84 -2.63
C LEU A 508 3.26 -26.02 -3.61
N GLY A 509 3.48 -27.24 -3.14
CA GLY A 509 3.51 -28.47 -3.94
C GLY A 509 4.84 -28.72 -4.63
N ILE A 510 4.89 -29.78 -5.46
CA ILE A 510 6.08 -30.14 -6.23
C ILE A 510 6.05 -29.39 -7.56
N ARG A 511 7.11 -28.64 -7.86
CA ARG A 511 7.23 -27.95 -9.15
C ARG A 511 7.47 -28.93 -10.28
N LEU A 512 6.65 -28.86 -11.32
CA LEU A 512 6.70 -29.78 -12.46
C LEU A 512 8.03 -29.71 -13.21
N ALA A 513 8.60 -28.51 -13.35
CA ALA A 513 9.89 -28.29 -14.00
C ALA A 513 11.10 -28.83 -13.19
N SER A 514 10.88 -29.25 -11.94
CA SER A 514 11.93 -29.70 -11.02
C SER A 514 11.73 -31.16 -10.60
N MET A 515 10.73 -31.84 -11.15
CA MET A 515 10.44 -33.24 -10.84
C MET A 515 11.61 -34.16 -11.20
N ASP A 516 12.22 -34.00 -12.37
CA ASP A 516 13.34 -34.84 -12.81
C ASP A 516 14.56 -34.67 -11.88
N ALA A 517 14.90 -33.42 -11.54
CA ALA A 517 15.98 -33.13 -10.61
C ALA A 517 15.69 -33.63 -9.19
N MET A 518 14.43 -33.61 -8.76
CA MET A 518 14.02 -34.19 -7.49
C MET A 518 14.13 -35.72 -7.54
N GLU A 519 13.65 -36.37 -8.60
CA GLU A 519 13.77 -37.83 -8.78
C GLU A 519 15.24 -38.30 -8.72
N GLU A 520 16.15 -37.57 -9.39
CA GLU A 520 17.59 -37.82 -9.31
C GLU A 520 18.13 -37.68 -7.88
N ALA A 521 17.72 -36.62 -7.16
CA ALA A 521 18.16 -36.36 -5.79
C ALA A 521 17.71 -37.42 -4.79
N PHE A 522 16.59 -38.12 -5.06
CA PHE A 522 16.10 -39.23 -4.25
C PHE A 522 16.81 -40.57 -4.55
N GLN A 523 17.77 -40.61 -5.48
CA GLN A 523 18.67 -41.76 -5.74
C GLN A 523 17.94 -43.11 -5.90
N GLY A 524 16.78 -43.12 -6.56
CA GLY A 524 15.98 -44.32 -6.76
C GLY A 524 15.10 -44.76 -5.58
N LEU A 525 15.03 -43.97 -4.50
CA LEU A 525 14.01 -44.13 -3.44
C LEU A 525 12.61 -43.72 -3.93
N LEU A 526 12.53 -42.76 -4.86
CA LEU A 526 11.31 -42.37 -5.55
C LEU A 526 11.47 -42.47 -7.08
N PRO A 527 11.55 -43.68 -7.65
CA PRO A 527 11.56 -43.84 -9.11
C PRO A 527 10.21 -43.43 -9.71
N ASP A 528 10.22 -43.07 -10.99
CA ASP A 528 9.03 -42.89 -11.83
C ASP A 528 8.02 -41.86 -11.29
N MET A 529 8.51 -40.69 -10.83
CA MET A 529 7.67 -39.65 -10.23
C MET A 529 6.57 -39.16 -11.19
N LEU A 530 6.81 -39.23 -12.51
CA LEU A 530 5.81 -38.93 -13.55
C LEU A 530 4.62 -39.88 -13.50
N THR A 531 4.85 -41.18 -13.33
CA THR A 531 3.78 -42.18 -13.24
C THR A 531 3.00 -42.00 -11.94
N ALA A 532 3.70 -41.80 -10.83
CA ALA A 532 3.10 -41.48 -9.54
C ALA A 532 2.21 -40.23 -9.63
N ARG A 533 2.67 -39.17 -10.32
CA ARG A 533 1.88 -37.96 -10.57
C ARG A 533 0.58 -38.26 -11.31
N LEU A 534 0.64 -39.03 -12.40
CA LEU A 534 -0.56 -39.37 -13.18
C LEU A 534 -1.57 -40.13 -12.32
N VAL A 535 -1.12 -41.10 -11.55
CA VAL A 535 -1.97 -41.90 -10.66
C VAL A 535 -2.62 -41.02 -9.57
N LEU A 536 -1.86 -40.09 -8.97
CA LEU A 536 -2.37 -39.20 -7.93
C LEU A 536 -3.38 -38.18 -8.44
N ILE A 537 -3.17 -37.65 -9.66
CA ILE A 537 -4.12 -36.74 -10.31
C ILE A 537 -5.39 -37.50 -10.69
N GLN A 538 -5.27 -38.70 -11.27
CA GLN A 538 -6.42 -39.54 -11.62
C GLN A 538 -7.20 -40.04 -10.39
N SER A 539 -6.60 -40.01 -9.21
CA SER A 539 -7.27 -40.37 -7.95
C SER A 539 -7.79 -39.14 -7.17
N SER A 540 -7.66 -37.94 -7.75
CA SER A 540 -8.01 -36.64 -7.16
C SER A 540 -7.38 -36.35 -5.79
N LEU A 541 -6.27 -37.04 -5.49
CA LEU A 541 -5.44 -36.79 -4.32
C LEU A 541 -4.46 -35.64 -4.54
N ALA A 542 -4.18 -35.33 -5.81
CA ALA A 542 -3.40 -34.18 -6.24
C ALA A 542 -4.02 -33.52 -7.47
N TYR A 543 -3.64 -32.27 -7.75
CA TYR A 543 -4.05 -31.53 -8.93
C TYR A 543 -2.87 -30.69 -9.46
N SER A 544 -2.93 -30.25 -10.72
CA SER A 544 -1.90 -29.39 -11.32
C SER A 544 -2.43 -27.98 -11.55
N THR A 545 -1.70 -26.97 -11.06
CA THR A 545 -2.01 -25.54 -11.24
C THR A 545 -0.72 -24.75 -11.21
N ASP A 546 -0.60 -23.74 -12.08
CA ASP A 546 0.55 -22.81 -12.16
C ASP A 546 1.93 -23.50 -12.26
N GLY A 547 2.00 -24.65 -12.93
CA GLY A 547 3.25 -25.41 -13.06
C GLY A 547 3.65 -26.18 -11.80
N PHE A 548 2.77 -26.30 -10.80
CA PHE A 548 2.95 -27.14 -9.62
C PHE A 548 1.96 -28.30 -9.59
N MET A 549 2.38 -29.43 -9.05
CA MET A 549 1.52 -30.50 -8.56
C MET A 549 1.25 -30.24 -7.08
N ARG A 550 -0.02 -30.14 -6.68
CA ARG A 550 -0.45 -29.76 -5.32
C ARG A 550 -1.44 -30.78 -4.75
N ALA A 551 -1.47 -30.89 -3.43
CA ALA A 551 -2.52 -31.60 -2.72
C ALA A 551 -3.35 -30.60 -1.90
N LEU A 552 -4.65 -30.83 -1.82
CA LEU A 552 -5.53 -29.98 -1.01
C LEU A 552 -5.12 -30.07 0.46
N SER A 553 -5.14 -28.94 1.17
CA SER A 553 -4.66 -28.85 2.57
C SER A 553 -5.24 -29.93 3.51
N PRO A 554 -6.52 -30.35 3.42
CA PRO A 554 -7.00 -31.47 4.22
C PRO A 554 -6.37 -32.84 3.89
N ILE A 555 -6.07 -33.10 2.61
CA ILE A 555 -5.36 -34.31 2.18
C ILE A 555 -3.94 -34.26 2.72
N ARG A 556 -3.25 -33.12 2.56
CA ARG A 556 -1.92 -32.91 3.14
C ARG A 556 -1.91 -33.21 4.64
N HIS A 557 -2.84 -32.65 5.39
CA HIS A 557 -2.93 -32.86 6.85
C HIS A 557 -3.20 -34.33 7.22
N TYR A 558 -4.08 -35.01 6.50
CA TYR A 558 -4.33 -36.44 6.72
C TYR A 558 -3.06 -37.28 6.51
N ILE A 559 -2.37 -37.04 5.40
CA ILE A 559 -1.13 -37.73 5.03
C ILE A 559 -0.01 -37.42 6.04
N GLN A 560 0.18 -36.16 6.41
CA GLN A 560 1.14 -35.74 7.44
C GLN A 560 0.89 -36.38 8.82
N ASN A 561 -0.34 -36.79 9.13
CA ASN A 561 -0.66 -37.40 10.41
C ASN A 561 -0.59 -38.94 10.38
N ARG A 562 -0.97 -39.57 9.27
CA ARG A 562 -1.13 -41.04 9.19
C ARG A 562 -0.14 -41.76 8.27
N HIS A 563 0.39 -41.06 7.27
CA HIS A 563 1.29 -41.60 6.26
C HIS A 563 2.51 -40.68 6.11
N ARG A 564 3.18 -40.38 7.23
CA ARG A 564 4.40 -39.56 7.20
C ARG A 564 5.46 -40.23 6.31
N PRO A 565 6.21 -39.43 5.52
CA PRO A 565 7.35 -39.97 4.79
C PRO A 565 8.36 -40.59 5.77
N GLU A 566 9.04 -41.64 5.31
CA GLU A 566 10.12 -42.27 6.06
C GLU A 566 11.28 -41.29 6.31
N ASP A 567 12.02 -41.47 7.40
CA ASP A 567 13.14 -40.59 7.76
C ASP A 567 14.19 -40.50 6.63
N SER A 568 14.40 -41.60 5.89
CA SER A 568 15.26 -41.63 4.70
C SER A 568 14.79 -40.66 3.62
N LEU A 569 13.51 -40.64 3.28
CA LEU A 569 12.93 -39.73 2.29
C LEU A 569 13.01 -38.28 2.76
N LEU A 570 12.78 -38.05 4.06
CA LEU A 570 12.88 -36.74 4.67
C LEU A 570 14.32 -36.20 4.66
N ASP A 571 15.32 -37.05 4.86
CA ASP A 571 16.74 -36.67 4.78
C ASP A 571 17.15 -36.30 3.35
N HIS A 572 16.64 -37.02 2.34
CA HIS A 572 16.86 -36.67 0.93
C HIS A 572 16.14 -35.38 0.54
N LEU A 573 14.93 -35.16 1.06
CA LEU A 573 14.18 -33.91 0.86
C LEU A 573 14.92 -32.71 1.48
N GLU A 574 15.46 -32.87 2.69
CA GLU A 574 16.32 -31.88 3.35
C GLU A 574 17.56 -31.61 2.51
N HIS A 575 18.26 -32.65 2.06
CA HIS A 575 19.46 -32.50 1.24
C HIS A 575 19.17 -31.80 -0.10
N TYR A 576 18.06 -32.14 -0.75
CA TYR A 576 17.61 -31.50 -1.99
C TYR A 576 17.41 -29.99 -1.77
N TYR A 577 16.60 -29.59 -0.79
CA TYR A 577 16.32 -28.17 -0.56
C TYR A 577 17.52 -27.41 0.03
N LEU A 578 18.42 -28.07 0.75
CA LEU A 578 19.73 -27.50 1.09
C LEU A 578 20.55 -27.22 -0.16
N SER A 579 20.54 -28.12 -1.15
CA SER A 579 21.27 -27.90 -2.40
C SER A 579 20.67 -26.76 -3.24
N VAL A 580 19.34 -26.62 -3.24
CA VAL A 580 18.63 -25.53 -3.91
C VAL A 580 18.92 -24.18 -3.24
N ALA A 581 18.85 -24.11 -1.90
CA ALA A 581 19.12 -22.88 -1.17
C ALA A 581 20.60 -22.46 -1.20
N SER A 582 21.52 -23.43 -1.26
CA SER A 582 22.97 -23.19 -1.12
C SER A 582 23.71 -23.15 -2.45
N GLN A 583 23.04 -22.92 -3.59
CA GLN A 583 23.69 -22.90 -4.90
C GLN A 583 24.74 -21.77 -4.99
N PRO A 584 26.03 -22.06 -5.25
CA PRO A 584 27.10 -21.06 -5.14
C PRO A 584 26.92 -19.82 -6.03
N THR A 585 26.20 -19.98 -7.13
CA THR A 585 25.93 -18.94 -8.13
C THR A 585 24.66 -18.14 -7.84
N TRP A 586 24.01 -18.32 -6.69
CA TRP A 586 22.81 -17.55 -6.35
C TRP A 586 23.06 -16.03 -6.35
N ARG A 587 24.30 -15.59 -6.06
CA ARG A 587 24.69 -14.18 -6.14
C ARG A 587 24.83 -13.67 -7.58
N THR A 588 25.33 -14.50 -8.50
CA THR A 588 25.65 -14.10 -9.88
C THR A 588 24.55 -14.37 -10.90
N SER A 589 23.71 -15.38 -10.66
CA SER A 589 22.82 -15.91 -11.69
C SER A 589 21.37 -15.51 -11.41
N LEU A 590 20.77 -14.72 -12.30
CA LEU A 590 19.34 -14.39 -12.24
C LEU A 590 18.46 -15.65 -12.31
N THR A 591 18.83 -16.64 -13.12
CA THR A 591 18.06 -17.88 -13.27
C THR A 591 18.02 -18.70 -11.98
N VAL A 592 19.14 -18.79 -11.25
CA VAL A 592 19.20 -19.42 -9.93
C VAL A 592 18.33 -18.66 -8.93
N ARG A 593 18.40 -17.33 -8.91
CA ARG A 593 17.56 -16.51 -8.02
C ARG A 593 16.07 -16.71 -8.29
N GLN A 594 15.66 -16.71 -9.56
CA GLN A 594 14.27 -16.98 -9.95
C GLN A 594 13.82 -18.39 -9.58
N HIS A 595 14.74 -19.37 -9.67
CA HIS A 595 14.47 -20.74 -9.25
C HIS A 595 14.23 -20.83 -7.74
N ILE A 596 15.08 -20.20 -6.93
CA ILE A 596 14.90 -20.15 -5.47
C ILE A 596 13.63 -19.36 -5.09
N TYR A 597 13.36 -18.24 -5.78
CA TYR A 597 12.22 -17.36 -5.49
C TYR A 597 10.87 -18.08 -5.53
N VAL A 598 10.67 -18.99 -6.49
CA VAL A 598 9.40 -19.73 -6.58
C VAL A 598 9.28 -20.90 -5.60
N GLU A 599 10.40 -21.30 -4.97
CA GLU A 599 10.48 -22.41 -4.01
C GLU A 599 10.58 -21.91 -2.55
N LEU A 600 10.56 -20.60 -2.28
CA LEU A 600 10.79 -20.03 -0.94
C LEU A 600 9.94 -20.68 0.15
N GLY A 601 8.63 -20.82 -0.08
CA GLY A 601 7.72 -21.43 0.89
C GLY A 601 7.95 -22.93 1.10
N ASN A 602 8.48 -23.63 0.09
CA ASN A 602 8.86 -25.04 0.23
C ASN A 602 10.16 -25.19 1.03
N ILE A 603 11.17 -24.35 0.75
CA ILE A 603 12.45 -24.32 1.47
C ILE A 603 12.19 -24.02 2.95
N ASP A 604 11.40 -22.99 3.24
CA ASP A 604 11.05 -22.58 4.61
C ASP A 604 10.39 -23.72 5.40
N ALA A 605 9.34 -24.34 4.82
CA ALA A 605 8.62 -25.44 5.45
C ALA A 605 9.49 -26.69 5.69
N VAL A 606 10.35 -27.05 4.74
CA VAL A 606 11.26 -28.20 4.88
C VAL A 606 12.30 -27.93 5.96
N PHE A 607 12.91 -26.75 5.98
CA PHE A 607 13.89 -26.38 7.00
C PHE A 607 13.28 -26.30 8.40
N GLU A 608 12.08 -25.71 8.55
CA GLU A 608 11.36 -25.68 9.82
C GLU A 608 11.12 -27.10 10.36
N PHE A 609 10.61 -28.00 9.50
CA PHE A 609 10.38 -29.39 9.88
C PHE A 609 11.67 -30.13 10.22
N SER A 610 12.76 -29.85 9.51
CA SER A 610 14.06 -30.48 9.68
C SER A 610 14.79 -30.08 10.97
N LEU A 611 14.60 -28.86 11.49
CA LEU A 611 15.31 -28.36 12.69
C LEU A 611 15.13 -29.24 13.93
N GLY A 612 13.96 -29.87 14.09
CA GLY A 612 13.66 -30.76 15.21
C GLY A 612 14.30 -32.15 15.11
N ARG A 613 14.68 -32.60 13.92
CA ARG A 613 15.06 -33.99 13.64
C ARG A 613 16.46 -34.18 13.04
N SER A 614 16.99 -33.16 12.35
CA SER A 614 18.17 -33.30 11.51
C SER A 614 19.37 -33.84 12.30
N SER A 615 20.01 -34.84 11.72
CA SER A 615 21.24 -35.46 12.21
C SER A 615 22.46 -34.57 11.96
N ALA A 616 22.41 -33.73 10.92
CA ALA A 616 23.45 -32.78 10.52
C ALA A 616 23.04 -31.34 10.83
N LEU A 617 22.61 -31.07 12.07
CA LEU A 617 22.10 -29.76 12.51
C LEU A 617 23.00 -28.57 12.12
N PRO A 618 24.35 -28.62 12.20
CA PRO A 618 25.20 -27.53 11.74
C PRO A 618 25.07 -27.21 10.25
N ALA A 619 24.97 -28.23 9.40
CA ALA A 619 24.80 -28.05 7.96
C ALA A 619 23.43 -27.42 7.65
N LEU A 620 22.38 -27.87 8.34
CA LEU A 620 21.04 -27.29 8.21
C LEU A 620 20.99 -25.82 8.63
N ILE A 621 21.56 -25.47 9.80
CA ILE A 621 21.58 -24.08 10.28
C ILE A 621 22.36 -23.20 9.29
N ASN A 622 23.52 -23.65 8.80
CA ASN A 622 24.26 -22.91 7.78
C ASN A 622 23.45 -22.73 6.48
N GLY A 623 22.71 -23.75 6.05
CA GLY A 623 21.78 -23.64 4.93
C GLY A 623 20.66 -22.61 5.17
N ILE A 624 20.11 -22.55 6.38
CA ILE A 624 19.11 -21.54 6.79
C ILE A 624 19.72 -20.13 6.75
N LEU A 625 20.96 -19.96 7.20
CA LEU A 625 21.65 -18.66 7.16
C LEU A 625 21.90 -18.21 5.72
N ILE A 626 22.32 -19.11 4.82
CA ILE A 626 22.48 -18.82 3.38
C ILE A 626 21.12 -18.49 2.74
N PHE A 627 20.09 -19.26 3.07
CA PHE A 627 18.73 -19.00 2.60
C PHE A 627 18.21 -17.62 3.06
N SER A 628 18.50 -17.23 4.30
CA SER A 628 18.17 -15.92 4.85
C SER A 628 18.91 -14.78 4.13
N ASP A 629 20.18 -15.01 3.72
CA ASP A 629 20.92 -14.08 2.85
C ASP A 629 20.24 -13.90 1.49
N VAL A 630 19.82 -15.00 0.86
CA VAL A 630 19.08 -14.96 -0.42
C VAL A 630 17.77 -14.19 -0.24
N CYS A 631 17.01 -14.48 0.82
CA CYS A 631 15.77 -13.79 1.13
C CYS A 631 16.01 -12.29 1.31
N THR A 632 17.02 -11.89 2.06
CA THR A 632 17.38 -10.48 2.26
C THR A 632 17.69 -9.77 0.94
N MET A 633 18.46 -10.42 0.04
CA MET A 633 18.73 -9.89 -1.30
C MET A 633 17.47 -9.75 -2.16
N LEU A 634 16.49 -10.63 -1.96
CA LEU A 634 15.16 -10.56 -2.59
C LEU A 634 14.21 -9.60 -1.85
N CYS A 635 14.70 -8.88 -0.83
CA CYS A 635 13.92 -8.00 0.04
C CYS A 635 12.80 -8.73 0.79
N ILE A 636 13.07 -9.96 1.23
CA ILE A 636 12.20 -10.82 2.02
C ILE A 636 12.84 -10.99 3.39
N TYR A 637 12.20 -10.45 4.42
CA TYR A 637 12.78 -10.33 5.76
C TYR A 637 12.01 -11.15 6.81
N ASP A 638 11.55 -12.36 6.47
CA ASP A 638 10.91 -13.23 7.45
C ASP A 638 11.94 -13.71 8.49
N THR A 639 11.64 -13.47 9.76
CA THR A 639 12.53 -13.76 10.89
C THR A 639 12.19 -15.08 11.57
N LYS A 640 11.05 -15.70 11.25
CA LYS A 640 10.55 -16.89 11.97
C LYS A 640 11.53 -18.06 11.92
N LEU A 641 11.96 -18.45 10.71
CA LEU A 641 12.83 -19.61 10.54
C LEU A 641 14.18 -19.43 11.25
N VAL A 642 14.78 -18.25 11.13
CA VAL A 642 16.04 -17.93 11.79
C VAL A 642 15.87 -17.86 13.31
N THR A 643 14.72 -17.39 13.80
CA THR A 643 14.38 -17.40 15.24
C THR A 643 14.26 -18.82 15.77
N LEU A 644 13.60 -19.71 15.04
CA LEU A 644 13.50 -21.12 15.41
C LEU A 644 14.88 -21.80 15.38
N ALA A 645 15.69 -21.52 14.35
CA ALA A 645 17.05 -22.00 14.24
C ALA A 645 17.91 -21.55 15.44
N ALA A 646 17.82 -20.26 15.83
CA ALA A 646 18.49 -19.72 17.00
C ALA A 646 18.08 -20.47 18.29
N ALA A 647 16.78 -20.70 18.48
CA ALA A 647 16.26 -21.41 19.66
C ALA A 647 16.72 -22.88 19.75
N VAL A 648 16.87 -23.55 18.61
CA VAL A 648 17.41 -24.92 18.54
C VAL A 648 18.93 -24.92 18.73
N ALA A 649 19.63 -23.97 18.10
CA ALA A 649 21.07 -23.78 18.24
C ALA A 649 21.47 -23.51 19.70
N ALA A 650 20.73 -22.66 20.40
CA ALA A 650 20.95 -22.37 21.83
C ALA A 650 20.98 -23.63 22.72
N LYS A 651 20.24 -24.68 22.33
CA LYS A 651 20.16 -25.94 23.09
C LYS A 651 21.16 -26.99 22.65
N ARG A 652 21.52 -27.02 21.36
CA ARG A 652 22.23 -28.16 20.72
C ARG A 652 23.56 -27.78 20.07
N ALA A 653 23.78 -26.50 19.79
CA ALA A 653 24.95 -25.96 19.09
C ALA A 653 25.13 -24.46 19.43
N ALA A 654 25.54 -24.16 20.67
CA ALA A 654 25.61 -22.79 21.19
C ALA A 654 26.38 -21.79 20.30
N PRO A 655 27.50 -22.14 19.63
CA PRO A 655 28.19 -21.21 18.73
C PRO A 655 27.32 -20.75 17.54
N LEU A 656 26.49 -21.65 17.00
CA LEU A 656 25.60 -21.36 15.88
C LEU A 656 24.43 -20.44 16.27
N GLU A 657 24.11 -20.35 17.57
CA GLU A 657 23.14 -19.39 18.07
C GLU A 657 23.59 -17.95 17.78
N GLY A 658 24.89 -17.67 17.95
CA GLY A 658 25.47 -16.37 17.61
C GLY A 658 25.19 -16.03 16.14
N HIS A 659 25.56 -16.90 15.20
CA HIS A 659 25.31 -16.63 13.78
C HIS A 659 23.82 -16.41 13.44
N CYS A 660 22.90 -17.14 14.08
CA CYS A 660 21.47 -16.89 13.92
C CYS A 660 21.04 -15.54 14.49
N LEU A 661 21.55 -15.13 15.64
CA LEU A 661 21.25 -13.84 16.27
C LEU A 661 21.83 -12.66 15.49
N GLY A 662 23.07 -12.75 15.01
CA GLY A 662 23.65 -11.75 14.11
C GLY A 662 22.82 -11.59 12.83
N ARG A 663 22.34 -12.70 12.28
CA ARG A 663 21.43 -12.70 11.12
C ARG A 663 20.08 -12.05 11.43
N LEU A 664 19.47 -12.38 12.57
CA LEU A 664 18.24 -11.73 13.04
C LEU A 664 18.42 -10.23 13.23
N GLY A 665 19.55 -9.82 13.81
CA GLY A 665 19.93 -8.41 13.97
C GLY A 665 19.93 -7.67 12.64
N PHE A 666 20.53 -8.27 11.62
CA PHE A 666 20.51 -7.75 10.26
C PHE A 666 19.09 -7.67 9.67
N SER A 667 18.27 -8.71 9.83
CA SER A 667 16.88 -8.69 9.35
C SER A 667 16.02 -7.64 10.07
N PHE A 668 16.15 -7.50 11.39
CA PHE A 668 15.44 -6.49 12.18
C PHE A 668 15.83 -5.06 11.80
N TYR A 669 17.10 -4.84 11.42
CA TYR A 669 17.55 -3.55 10.88
C TYR A 669 16.76 -3.13 9.62
N PHE A 670 16.45 -4.07 8.72
CA PHE A 670 15.63 -3.77 7.53
C PHE A 670 14.14 -3.65 7.82
N LEU A 671 13.65 -4.33 8.86
CA LEU A 671 12.28 -4.20 9.35
C LEU A 671 12.05 -2.94 10.21
N ASP A 672 13.07 -2.09 10.38
CA ASP A 672 13.05 -0.89 11.24
C ASP A 672 12.75 -1.19 12.73
N ARG A 673 13.04 -2.42 13.16
CA ARG A 673 12.92 -2.87 14.56
C ARG A 673 14.26 -2.68 15.26
N LEU A 674 14.71 -1.43 15.35
CA LEU A 674 16.09 -1.09 15.74
C LEU A 674 16.48 -1.59 17.14
N ASP A 675 15.56 -1.55 18.11
CA ASP A 675 15.82 -2.03 19.47
C ASP A 675 16.03 -3.56 19.51
N GLU A 676 15.25 -4.30 18.73
CA GLU A 676 15.38 -5.75 18.61
C GLU A 676 16.63 -6.12 17.82
N ALA A 677 16.99 -5.31 16.83
CA ALA A 677 18.25 -5.44 16.11
C ALA A 677 19.46 -5.29 17.05
N CYS A 678 19.48 -4.21 17.85
CA CYS A 678 20.51 -3.99 18.88
C CYS A 678 20.60 -5.17 19.84
N TYR A 679 19.48 -5.60 20.42
CA TYR A 679 19.47 -6.70 21.38
C TYR A 679 19.99 -8.01 20.79
N ALA A 680 19.59 -8.35 19.56
CA ALA A 680 20.06 -9.55 18.88
C ALA A 680 21.57 -9.50 18.59
N LEU A 681 22.07 -8.35 18.11
CA LEU A 681 23.49 -8.15 17.79
C LEU A 681 24.37 -8.16 19.04
N GLU A 682 23.98 -7.46 20.11
CA GLU A 682 24.72 -7.45 21.38
C GLU A 682 24.87 -8.86 21.96
N ARG A 683 23.79 -9.67 21.89
CA ARG A 683 23.83 -11.07 22.32
C ARG A 683 24.72 -11.92 21.39
N SER A 684 24.64 -11.70 20.08
CA SER A 684 25.48 -12.38 19.09
C SER A 684 26.97 -12.13 19.35
N ILE A 685 27.35 -10.85 19.50
CA ILE A 685 28.70 -10.39 19.84
C ILE A 685 29.21 -11.08 21.12
N ALA A 686 28.38 -11.16 22.16
CA ALA A 686 28.76 -11.83 23.41
C ALA A 686 29.02 -13.33 23.23
N ILE A 687 28.23 -14.02 22.39
CA ILE A 687 28.41 -15.44 22.09
C ILE A 687 29.68 -15.67 21.27
N HIS A 688 29.90 -14.90 20.19
CA HIS A 688 31.10 -15.04 19.36
C HIS A 688 32.38 -14.67 20.12
N ALA A 689 32.33 -13.67 21.01
CA ALA A 689 33.45 -13.34 21.89
C ALA A 689 33.80 -14.49 22.85
N ALA A 690 32.79 -15.22 23.35
CA ALA A 690 32.99 -16.38 24.23
C ALA A 690 33.48 -17.63 23.46
N ASP A 691 33.00 -17.82 22.22
CA ASP A 691 33.40 -18.92 21.34
C ASP A 691 34.80 -18.71 20.72
N GLY A 692 35.23 -17.45 20.59
CA GLY A 692 36.47 -17.07 19.93
C GLY A 692 36.34 -16.89 18.42
N ASP A 693 35.12 -16.85 17.87
CA ASP A 693 34.87 -16.50 16.47
C ASP A 693 35.02 -14.99 16.27
N ARG A 694 36.24 -14.58 15.95
CA ARG A 694 36.58 -13.16 15.76
C ARG A 694 35.99 -12.57 14.49
N ILE A 695 35.81 -13.36 13.43
CA ILE A 695 35.27 -12.86 12.15
C ILE A 695 33.78 -12.52 12.32
N ALA A 696 33.01 -13.42 12.93
CA ALA A 696 31.59 -13.19 13.16
C ALA A 696 31.36 -12.05 14.17
N HIS A 697 32.12 -12.04 15.26
CA HIS A 697 32.13 -10.93 16.23
C HIS A 697 32.36 -9.56 15.56
N THR A 698 33.36 -9.50 14.67
CA THR A 698 33.70 -8.26 13.94
C THR A 698 32.60 -7.88 12.94
N THR A 699 32.00 -8.87 12.28
CA THR A 699 30.87 -8.66 11.37
C THR A 699 29.66 -8.08 12.10
N ASP A 700 29.34 -8.59 13.28
CA ASP A 700 28.21 -8.13 14.07
C ASP A 700 28.43 -6.71 14.63
N LEU A 701 29.66 -6.37 15.02
CA LEU A 701 30.01 -4.99 15.41
C LEU A 701 29.75 -4.00 14.27
N ARG A 702 30.13 -4.35 13.03
CA ARG A 702 29.86 -3.51 11.86
C ARG A 702 28.36 -3.35 11.59
N VAL A 703 27.57 -4.41 11.80
CA VAL A 703 26.10 -4.33 11.63
C VAL A 703 25.47 -3.50 12.75
N LEU A 704 25.94 -3.64 14.00
CA LEU A 704 25.50 -2.84 15.14
C LEU A 704 25.75 -1.35 14.90
N ALA A 705 26.91 -1.00 14.36
CA ALA A 705 27.22 0.38 13.99
C ALA A 705 26.20 0.95 12.98
N ARG A 706 25.73 0.15 12.01
CA ARG A 706 24.67 0.58 11.09
C ARG A 706 23.35 0.85 11.82
N VAL A 707 23.01 0.06 12.83
CA VAL A 707 21.83 0.30 13.69
C VAL A 707 22.02 1.60 14.48
N HIS A 708 23.19 1.82 15.07
CA HIS A 708 23.50 3.07 15.79
C HIS A 708 23.48 4.31 14.88
N ILE A 709 23.95 4.21 13.63
CA ILE A 709 23.81 5.28 12.62
C ILE A 709 22.32 5.62 12.38
N ARG A 710 21.44 4.61 12.29
CA ARG A 710 19.98 4.81 12.14
C ARG A 710 19.36 5.46 13.37
N GLN A 711 19.85 5.11 14.56
CA GLN A 711 19.45 5.73 15.84
C GLN A 711 20.08 7.11 16.09
N LYS A 712 20.87 7.65 15.15
CA LYS A 712 21.63 8.92 15.29
C LYS A 712 22.69 8.91 16.41
N ARG A 713 23.15 7.73 16.81
CA ARG A 713 24.27 7.53 17.75
C ARG A 713 25.59 7.47 16.98
N VAL A 714 25.99 8.61 16.41
CA VAL A 714 27.13 8.71 15.47
C VAL A 714 28.46 8.33 16.13
N VAL A 715 28.70 8.78 17.36
CA VAL A 715 29.96 8.54 18.09
C VAL A 715 30.15 7.05 18.40
N ASP A 716 29.08 6.39 18.86
CA ASP A 716 29.13 4.96 19.17
C ASP A 716 29.39 4.14 17.91
N ALA A 717 28.71 4.49 16.80
CA ALA A 717 28.92 3.84 15.51
C ALA A 717 30.33 4.02 14.97
N GLU A 718 30.93 5.22 15.13
CA GLU A 718 32.31 5.47 14.71
C GLU A 718 33.31 4.62 15.49
N ASP A 719 33.18 4.53 16.83
CA ASP A 719 34.03 3.66 17.66
C ASP A 719 33.90 2.19 17.25
N GLU A 720 32.67 1.70 17.08
CA GLU A 720 32.40 0.32 16.66
C GLU A 720 32.99 0.00 15.28
N LEU A 721 32.89 0.92 14.31
CA LEU A 721 33.47 0.74 12.97
C LEU A 721 35.00 0.76 13.00
N LEU A 722 35.62 1.66 13.77
CA LEU A 722 37.08 1.71 13.91
C LEU A 722 37.62 0.44 14.57
N ARG A 723 36.94 -0.05 15.61
CA ARG A 723 37.29 -1.32 16.27
C ARG A 723 37.09 -2.51 15.34
N SER A 724 35.99 -2.53 14.60
CA SER A 724 35.72 -3.55 13.58
C SER A 724 36.81 -3.58 12.50
N ALA A 725 37.22 -2.41 11.98
CA ALA A 725 38.26 -2.32 10.96
C ALA A 725 39.62 -2.82 11.47
N ALA A 726 39.97 -2.52 12.74
CA ALA A 726 41.20 -3.01 13.36
C ALA A 726 41.20 -4.53 13.51
N LEU A 727 40.09 -5.13 13.94
CA LEU A 727 39.97 -6.59 14.11
C LEU A 727 40.07 -7.34 12.78
N TYR A 728 39.49 -6.80 11.69
CA TYR A 728 39.64 -7.42 10.37
C TYR A 728 41.09 -7.42 9.85
N VAL A 729 41.92 -6.45 10.26
CA VAL A 729 43.38 -6.48 9.98
C VAL A 729 44.05 -7.63 10.71
N GLU A 730 43.71 -7.85 11.97
CA GLU A 730 44.28 -8.95 12.77
C GLU A 730 43.93 -10.33 12.20
N GLU A 731 42.71 -10.48 11.68
CA GLU A 731 42.20 -11.72 11.09
C GLU A 731 42.53 -11.89 9.59
N ASN A 732 43.26 -10.94 9.00
CA ASN A 732 43.65 -10.93 7.58
C ASN A 732 42.46 -11.04 6.59
N ASP A 733 41.29 -10.52 6.97
CA ASP A 733 40.09 -10.44 6.12
C ASP A 733 39.95 -9.05 5.52
N MET A 734 40.53 -8.89 4.33
CA MET A 734 40.53 -7.61 3.61
C MET A 734 39.15 -7.24 3.05
N SER A 735 38.27 -8.21 2.75
CA SER A 735 36.91 -7.91 2.28
C SER A 735 36.06 -7.36 3.43
N GLY A 736 36.14 -7.97 4.62
CA GLY A 736 35.48 -7.46 5.83
C GLY A 736 35.96 -6.05 6.19
N LYS A 737 37.27 -5.80 6.09
CA LYS A 737 37.85 -4.46 6.28
C LYS A 737 37.31 -3.47 5.25
N ALA A 738 37.31 -3.81 3.97
CA ALA A 738 36.79 -2.95 2.90
C ALA A 738 35.34 -2.54 3.14
N GLN A 739 34.48 -3.50 3.53
CA GLN A 739 33.08 -3.22 3.85
C GLN A 739 32.92 -2.32 5.09
N THR A 740 33.80 -2.46 6.09
CA THR A 740 33.79 -1.60 7.28
C THR A 740 34.19 -0.18 6.94
N LEU A 741 35.29 -0.01 6.19
CA LEU A 741 35.78 1.28 5.74
C LEU A 741 34.79 1.97 4.80
N TRP A 742 34.09 1.21 3.96
CA TRP A 742 33.01 1.75 3.15
C TRP A 742 31.92 2.38 4.03
N VAL A 743 31.42 1.66 5.03
CA VAL A 743 30.39 2.19 5.96
C VAL A 743 30.92 3.42 6.70
N LEU A 744 32.18 3.41 7.15
CA LEU A 744 32.81 4.56 7.81
C LEU A 744 32.94 5.77 6.86
N GLY A 745 33.31 5.54 5.60
CA GLY A 745 33.36 6.56 4.55
C GLY A 745 31.98 7.17 4.28
N THR A 746 30.93 6.36 4.24
CA THR A 746 29.55 6.88 4.11
C THR A 746 29.11 7.69 5.33
N LEU A 747 29.56 7.30 6.54
CA LEU A 747 29.29 8.04 7.77
C LEU A 747 29.96 9.41 7.73
N TYR A 748 31.26 9.46 7.44
CA TYR A 748 32.02 10.70 7.32
C TYR A 748 31.49 11.62 6.23
N ARG A 749 31.06 11.07 5.08
CA ARG A 749 30.40 11.86 4.03
C ARG A 749 29.10 12.51 4.52
N ARG A 750 28.33 11.82 5.38
CA ARG A 750 27.09 12.37 5.95
C ARG A 750 27.35 13.45 7.01
N GLU A 751 28.47 13.36 7.72
CA GLU A 751 28.93 14.34 8.71
C GLU A 751 29.78 15.47 8.09
N ASP A 752 29.82 15.57 6.76
CA ASP A 752 30.59 16.57 5.99
C ASP A 752 32.13 16.53 6.26
N ARG A 753 32.64 15.40 6.76
CA ARG A 753 34.07 15.12 6.98
C ARG A 753 34.73 14.62 5.69
N VAL A 754 34.78 15.50 4.69
CA VAL A 754 35.15 15.18 3.30
C VAL A 754 36.50 14.45 3.17
N SER A 755 37.58 14.96 3.78
CA SER A 755 38.92 14.37 3.62
C SER A 755 39.02 12.97 4.21
N GLU A 756 38.36 12.75 5.35
CA GLU A 756 38.32 11.43 6.00
C GLU A 756 37.44 10.47 5.19
N ALA A 757 36.29 10.93 4.70
CA ALA A 757 35.44 10.14 3.82
C ALA A 757 36.19 9.68 2.56
N GLN A 758 36.95 10.58 1.92
CA GLN A 758 37.73 10.28 0.73
C GLN A 758 38.80 9.22 1.02
N HIS A 759 39.55 9.38 2.12
CA HIS A 759 40.55 8.40 2.53
C HIS A 759 39.94 7.02 2.77
N MET A 760 38.85 6.94 3.54
CA MET A 760 38.21 5.65 3.87
C MET A 760 37.64 4.97 2.62
N LEU A 761 37.01 5.71 1.70
CA LEU A 761 36.45 5.16 0.47
C LEU A 761 37.52 4.71 -0.52
N GLN A 762 38.66 5.43 -0.61
CA GLN A 762 39.78 5.02 -1.45
C GLN A 762 40.45 3.75 -0.92
N GLU A 763 40.70 3.67 0.39
CA GLU A 763 41.24 2.45 1.00
C GLU A 763 40.25 1.28 0.87
N ALA A 764 38.95 1.52 1.07
CA ALA A 764 37.93 0.51 0.82
C ALA A 764 37.94 0.01 -0.64
N LEU A 765 38.17 0.91 -1.62
CA LEU A 765 38.20 0.56 -3.03
C LEU A 765 39.41 -0.31 -3.42
N GLU A 766 40.56 -0.07 -2.80
CA GLU A 766 41.78 -0.87 -3.00
C GLU A 766 41.64 -2.28 -2.42
N LEU A 767 40.90 -2.40 -1.32
CA LEU A 767 40.66 -3.66 -0.60
C LEU A 767 39.40 -4.40 -1.05
N GLY A 768 38.51 -3.71 -1.75
CA GLY A 768 37.17 -4.18 -2.10
C GLY A 768 37.19 -5.39 -3.02
N ASP A 769 36.29 -6.33 -2.77
CA ASP A 769 36.05 -7.46 -3.65
C ASP A 769 35.22 -7.04 -4.88
N THR A 770 35.08 -7.96 -5.84
CA THR A 770 34.31 -7.72 -7.08
C THR A 770 32.86 -7.30 -6.84
N TRP A 771 32.29 -7.59 -5.66
CA TRP A 771 30.90 -7.32 -5.33
C TRP A 771 30.68 -5.97 -4.65
N SER A 772 31.56 -5.60 -3.73
CA SER A 772 31.50 -4.34 -2.98
C SER A 772 32.09 -3.16 -3.76
N ARG A 773 33.02 -3.44 -4.68
CA ARG A 773 33.69 -2.41 -5.50
C ARG A 773 32.72 -1.45 -6.20
N PRO A 774 31.63 -1.87 -6.87
CA PRO A 774 30.73 -0.96 -7.56
C PRO A 774 30.01 -0.01 -6.59
N ASP A 775 29.55 -0.50 -5.44
CA ASP A 775 28.91 0.32 -4.41
C ASP A 775 29.88 1.34 -3.79
N ILE A 776 31.14 0.94 -3.59
CA ILE A 776 32.20 1.86 -3.13
C ILE A 776 32.48 2.94 -4.17
N LEU A 777 32.55 2.59 -5.46
CA LEU A 777 32.72 3.54 -6.56
C LEU A 777 31.54 4.51 -6.67
N LEU A 778 30.31 4.02 -6.44
CA LEU A 778 29.11 4.85 -6.40
C LEU A 778 29.17 5.92 -5.30
N ASP A 779 29.54 5.52 -4.07
CA ASP A 779 29.69 6.47 -2.96
C ASP A 779 30.88 7.41 -3.13
N LEU A 780 31.99 6.95 -3.73
CA LEU A 780 33.13 7.78 -4.08
C LEU A 780 32.74 8.80 -5.15
N GLY A 781 32.02 8.39 -6.20
CA GLY A 781 31.50 9.29 -7.23
C GLY A 781 30.52 10.33 -6.67
N HIS A 782 29.72 9.95 -5.68
CA HIS A 782 28.87 10.89 -4.97
C HIS A 782 29.68 11.91 -4.17
N LEU A 783 30.75 11.49 -3.48
CA LEU A 783 31.67 12.40 -2.79
C LEU A 783 32.38 13.33 -3.78
N ASP A 784 32.85 12.80 -4.91
CA ASP A 784 33.53 13.56 -5.96
C ASP A 784 32.62 14.64 -6.57
N ILE A 785 31.31 14.36 -6.73
CA ILE A 785 30.32 15.38 -7.10
C ILE A 785 30.22 16.46 -6.04
N GLN A 786 30.17 16.10 -4.75
CA GLN A 786 30.03 17.06 -3.64
C GLN A 786 31.22 18.03 -3.56
N ILE A 787 32.44 17.55 -3.80
CA ILE A 787 33.67 18.37 -3.76
C ILE A 787 33.99 19.07 -5.08
N GLY A 788 33.22 18.80 -6.14
CA GLY A 788 33.43 19.39 -7.47
C GLY A 788 34.50 18.70 -8.34
N ALA A 789 34.95 17.50 -7.97
CA ALA A 789 35.90 16.68 -8.74
C ALA A 789 35.18 15.94 -9.90
N PHE A 790 34.54 16.70 -10.79
CA PHE A 790 33.60 16.17 -11.77
C PHE A 790 34.19 15.16 -12.78
N VAL A 791 35.47 15.30 -13.14
CA VAL A 791 36.13 14.37 -14.08
C VAL A 791 36.30 12.99 -13.44
N GLU A 792 36.72 12.95 -12.17
CA GLU A 792 36.86 11.69 -11.46
C GLU A 792 35.51 11.08 -11.12
N ALA A 793 34.52 11.91 -10.75
CA ALA A 793 33.15 11.48 -10.56
C ALA A 793 32.60 10.77 -11.81
N GLU A 794 32.79 11.35 -13.01
CA GLU A 794 32.34 10.75 -14.27
C GLU A 794 33.01 9.39 -14.49
N ARG A 795 34.33 9.31 -14.28
CA ARG A 795 35.12 8.09 -14.46
C ARG A 795 34.65 6.97 -13.52
N VAL A 796 34.54 7.24 -12.21
CA VAL A 796 34.20 6.22 -11.23
C VAL A 796 32.74 5.76 -11.34
N LEU A 797 31.82 6.67 -11.68
CA LEU A 797 30.40 6.31 -11.86
C LEU A 797 30.17 5.48 -13.14
N LEU A 798 30.90 5.77 -14.22
CA LEU A 798 30.86 4.92 -15.43
C LEU A 798 31.46 3.53 -15.17
N GLU A 799 32.55 3.45 -14.40
CA GLU A 799 33.12 2.16 -13.96
C GLU A 799 32.11 1.38 -13.09
N ALA A 800 31.45 2.05 -12.12
CA ALA A 800 30.41 1.45 -11.29
C ALA A 800 29.25 0.89 -12.14
N ALA A 801 28.71 1.69 -13.06
CA ALA A 801 27.61 1.28 -13.94
C ALA A 801 27.98 0.06 -14.81
N GLN A 802 29.21 0.01 -15.32
CA GLN A 802 29.69 -1.14 -16.10
C GLN A 802 29.81 -2.40 -15.25
N LEU A 803 30.33 -2.29 -14.02
CA LEU A 803 30.44 -3.42 -13.10
C LEU A 803 29.06 -3.89 -12.62
N HIS A 804 28.14 -2.99 -12.27
CA HIS A 804 26.77 -3.38 -11.96
C HIS A 804 26.05 -4.03 -13.14
N THR A 805 26.38 -3.65 -14.38
CA THR A 805 25.88 -4.32 -15.58
C THR A 805 26.43 -5.75 -15.69
N SER A 806 27.74 -5.95 -15.47
CA SER A 806 28.36 -7.28 -15.57
C SER A 806 27.93 -8.23 -14.43
N LEU A 807 27.56 -7.67 -13.28
CA LEU A 807 26.97 -8.40 -12.14
C LEU A 807 25.46 -8.62 -12.26
N GLU A 808 24.82 -8.18 -13.34
CA GLU A 808 23.36 -8.20 -13.51
C GLU A 808 22.60 -7.51 -12.36
N ASN A 809 23.21 -6.52 -11.70
CA ASN A 809 22.61 -5.71 -10.66
C ASN A 809 21.93 -4.47 -11.28
N GLN A 810 20.71 -4.66 -11.77
CA GLN A 810 19.94 -3.58 -12.40
C GLN A 810 19.64 -2.41 -11.45
N LEU A 811 19.44 -2.68 -10.15
CA LEU A 811 19.17 -1.64 -9.16
C LEU A 811 20.42 -0.80 -8.87
N GLY A 812 21.57 -1.45 -8.65
CA GLY A 812 22.86 -0.74 -8.51
C GLY A 812 23.16 0.12 -9.74
N ARG A 813 22.98 -0.44 -10.93
CA ARG A 813 23.15 0.30 -12.20
C ARG A 813 22.23 1.52 -12.28
N ALA A 814 20.97 1.38 -11.87
CA ALA A 814 20.02 2.49 -11.88
C ALA A 814 20.50 3.63 -10.95
N HIS A 815 21.05 3.30 -9.78
CA HIS A 815 21.65 4.29 -8.89
C HIS A 815 22.89 4.98 -9.51
N ASP A 816 23.78 4.25 -10.17
CA ASP A 816 24.94 4.83 -10.86
C ASP A 816 24.52 5.82 -11.95
N ILE A 817 23.58 5.40 -12.80
CA ILE A 817 23.05 6.20 -13.92
C ILE A 817 22.34 7.44 -13.38
N GLN A 818 21.55 7.31 -12.31
CA GLN A 818 20.95 8.46 -11.64
C GLN A 818 22.00 9.48 -11.16
N ARG A 819 23.11 9.00 -10.58
CA ARG A 819 24.22 9.89 -10.15
C ARG A 819 24.91 10.57 -11.33
N LEU A 820 25.10 9.87 -12.46
CA LEU A 820 25.57 10.49 -13.70
C LEU A 820 24.62 11.59 -14.18
N GLY A 821 23.30 11.40 -14.06
CA GLY A 821 22.31 12.44 -14.35
C GLY A 821 22.51 13.71 -13.51
N TYR A 822 22.74 13.55 -12.21
CA TYR A 822 23.07 14.68 -11.31
C TYR A 822 24.40 15.35 -11.69
N LEU A 823 25.44 14.58 -12.01
CA LEU A 823 26.74 15.08 -12.45
C LEU A 823 26.61 15.92 -13.73
N TYR A 824 25.94 15.40 -14.76
CA TYR A 824 25.74 16.11 -16.02
C TYR A 824 24.87 17.35 -15.87
N THR A 825 23.92 17.35 -14.92
CA THR A 825 23.17 18.56 -14.56
C THR A 825 24.08 19.65 -14.00
N GLN A 826 25.06 19.31 -13.15
CA GLN A 826 26.03 20.28 -12.61
C GLN A 826 27.00 20.79 -13.69
N LEU A 827 27.37 19.93 -14.65
CA LEU A 827 28.23 20.29 -15.78
C LEU A 827 27.51 21.10 -16.88
N GLY A 828 26.19 21.29 -16.78
CA GLY A 828 25.38 21.96 -17.81
C GLY A 828 25.15 21.12 -19.08
N ARG A 829 25.46 19.82 -19.04
CA ARG A 829 25.24 18.86 -20.14
C ARG A 829 23.81 18.32 -20.08
N PHE A 830 22.85 19.18 -20.37
CA PHE A 830 21.45 18.91 -20.03
C PHE A 830 20.81 17.75 -20.79
N GLU A 831 21.15 17.54 -22.06
CA GLU A 831 20.61 16.42 -22.85
C GLU A 831 21.13 15.06 -22.34
N GLU A 832 22.41 15.00 -21.97
CA GLU A 832 23.01 13.81 -21.37
C GLU A 832 22.40 13.55 -20.00
N ALA A 833 22.21 14.59 -19.18
CA ALA A 833 21.54 14.47 -17.89
C ALA A 833 20.11 13.92 -18.01
N ARG A 834 19.33 14.45 -18.97
CA ARG A 834 17.96 13.99 -19.24
C ARG A 834 17.94 12.50 -19.59
N LYS A 835 18.80 12.09 -20.53
CA LYS A 835 18.92 10.70 -20.96
C LYS A 835 19.28 9.76 -19.79
N MET A 836 20.21 10.18 -18.93
CA MET A 836 20.56 9.39 -17.74
C MET A 836 19.37 9.24 -16.78
N PHE A 837 18.65 10.31 -16.46
CA PHE A 837 17.49 10.20 -15.58
C PHE A 837 16.35 9.36 -16.19
N GLU A 838 16.09 9.45 -17.50
CA GLU A 838 15.09 8.61 -18.18
C GLU A 838 15.48 7.12 -18.16
N GLU A 839 16.77 6.80 -18.38
CA GLU A 839 17.27 5.43 -18.28
C GLU A 839 17.22 4.89 -16.84
N ALA A 840 17.59 5.70 -15.85
CA ALA A 840 17.47 5.34 -14.44
C ALA A 840 16.00 5.08 -14.05
N LEU A 841 15.07 5.92 -14.53
CA LEU A 841 13.64 5.76 -14.32
C LEU A 841 13.11 4.46 -14.90
N GLU A 842 13.52 4.09 -16.11
CA GLU A 842 13.13 2.82 -16.74
C GLU A 842 13.67 1.62 -15.94
N LEU A 843 14.92 1.68 -15.48
CA LEU A 843 15.52 0.62 -14.68
C LEU A 843 14.84 0.49 -13.31
N HIS A 844 14.60 1.61 -12.61
CA HIS A 844 13.86 1.61 -11.35
C HIS A 844 12.42 1.12 -11.54
N ALA A 845 11.75 1.44 -12.65
CA ALA A 845 10.44 0.88 -12.95
C ALA A 845 10.48 -0.64 -13.14
N LYS A 846 11.50 -1.18 -13.85
CA LYS A 846 11.69 -2.62 -14.05
C LYS A 846 12.01 -3.36 -12.75
N THR A 847 12.75 -2.74 -11.84
CA THR A 847 13.05 -3.33 -10.52
C THR A 847 11.93 -3.12 -9.49
N GLY A 848 10.86 -2.39 -9.86
CA GLY A 848 9.76 -2.06 -8.96
C GLY A 848 10.12 -0.99 -7.92
N SER A 849 11.18 -0.22 -8.15
CA SER A 849 11.68 0.80 -7.23
C SER A 849 10.92 2.11 -7.31
N GLN A 850 9.89 2.25 -6.47
CA GLN A 850 9.15 3.52 -6.36
C GLN A 850 10.01 4.63 -5.77
N ARG A 851 10.84 4.31 -4.78
CA ARG A 851 11.77 5.28 -4.18
C ARG A 851 12.77 5.77 -5.23
N GLY A 852 13.36 4.83 -5.99
CA GLY A 852 14.24 5.15 -7.10
C GLY A 852 13.59 6.07 -8.13
N GLN A 853 12.39 5.72 -8.58
CA GLN A 853 11.60 6.53 -9.51
C GLN A 853 11.33 7.94 -8.97
N ALA A 854 10.99 8.09 -7.69
CA ALA A 854 10.80 9.40 -7.08
C ALA A 854 12.07 10.26 -7.15
N PHE A 855 13.24 9.67 -6.89
CA PHE A 855 14.51 10.38 -6.99
C PHE A 855 14.89 10.74 -8.42
N ASP A 856 14.52 9.92 -9.41
CA ASP A 856 14.74 10.23 -10.83
C ASP A 856 13.87 11.41 -11.26
N TYR A 857 12.58 11.40 -10.91
CA TYR A 857 11.68 12.52 -11.18
C TYR A 857 12.13 13.80 -10.47
N ARG A 858 12.62 13.71 -9.23
CA ARG A 858 13.20 14.87 -8.54
C ARG A 858 14.47 15.36 -9.25
N GLY A 859 15.27 14.45 -9.80
CA GLY A 859 16.44 14.75 -10.63
C GLY A 859 16.06 15.50 -11.91
N LEU A 860 15.09 14.99 -12.66
CA LEU A 860 14.51 15.65 -13.84
C LEU A 860 13.95 17.02 -13.49
N ALA A 861 13.24 17.16 -12.37
CA ALA A 861 12.68 18.44 -11.93
C ALA A 861 13.78 19.48 -11.69
N LYS A 862 14.88 19.10 -11.03
CA LYS A 862 16.05 19.96 -10.82
C LYS A 862 16.75 20.31 -12.14
N LEU A 863 16.83 19.36 -13.06
CA LEU A 863 17.35 19.59 -14.41
C LEU A 863 16.50 20.65 -15.15
N TYR A 864 15.18 20.49 -15.17
CA TYR A 864 14.28 21.44 -15.81
C TYR A 864 14.31 22.82 -15.16
N LEU A 865 14.43 22.91 -13.83
CA LEU A 865 14.67 24.16 -13.13
C LEU A 865 15.95 24.87 -13.60
N ARG A 866 17.06 24.13 -13.75
CA ARG A 866 18.31 24.69 -14.28
C ARG A 866 18.17 25.19 -15.73
N GLN A 867 17.29 24.58 -16.52
CA GLN A 867 16.92 25.02 -17.87
C GLN A 867 15.88 26.15 -17.88
N ASN A 868 15.36 26.57 -16.73
CA ASN A 868 14.24 27.50 -16.59
C ASN A 868 12.94 27.01 -17.27
N LEU A 869 12.76 25.69 -17.38
CA LEU A 869 11.53 25.03 -17.84
C LEU A 869 10.64 24.75 -16.63
N LEU A 870 9.98 25.80 -16.13
CA LEU A 870 9.30 25.76 -14.84
C LEU A 870 8.09 24.81 -14.85
N GLU A 871 7.33 24.74 -15.95
CA GLU A 871 6.17 23.86 -16.09
C GLU A 871 6.56 22.37 -16.06
N ASP A 872 7.64 22.01 -16.75
CA ASP A 872 8.16 20.64 -16.75
C ASP A 872 8.71 20.27 -15.36
N ALA A 873 9.35 21.23 -14.68
CA ALA A 873 9.81 21.05 -13.30
C ALA A 873 8.64 20.83 -12.33
N GLU A 874 7.55 21.61 -12.46
CA GLU A 874 6.32 21.43 -11.68
C GLU A 874 5.75 20.02 -11.88
N ALA A 875 5.64 19.55 -13.12
CA ALA A 875 5.13 18.22 -13.43
C ALA A 875 6.02 17.11 -12.84
N ALA A 876 7.34 17.23 -12.99
CA ALA A 876 8.29 16.26 -12.46
C ALA A 876 8.30 16.19 -10.92
N TYR A 877 8.25 17.33 -10.22
CA TYR A 877 8.13 17.32 -8.75
C TYR A 877 6.81 16.73 -8.26
N LYS A 878 5.70 16.96 -8.97
CA LYS A 878 4.42 16.31 -8.63
C LYS A 878 4.51 14.80 -8.75
N HIS A 879 5.10 14.28 -9.83
CA HIS A 879 5.34 12.84 -9.96
C HIS A 879 6.26 12.30 -8.86
N ALA A 880 7.35 13.00 -8.53
CA ALA A 880 8.21 12.61 -7.41
C ALA A 880 7.43 12.52 -6.08
N SER A 881 6.58 13.51 -5.81
CA SER A 881 5.72 13.53 -4.62
C SER A 881 4.68 12.42 -4.61
N GLU A 882 4.12 12.02 -5.76
CA GLU A 882 3.21 10.88 -5.88
C GLU A 882 3.93 9.58 -5.49
N PHE A 883 5.10 9.32 -6.06
CA PHE A 883 5.87 8.13 -5.73
C PHE A 883 6.34 8.10 -4.27
N GLN A 884 6.70 9.25 -3.69
CA GLN A 884 7.05 9.34 -2.26
C GLN A 884 5.85 9.11 -1.35
N HIS A 885 4.68 9.59 -1.74
CA HIS A 885 3.44 9.32 -1.02
C HIS A 885 3.12 7.82 -1.06
N GLU A 886 3.17 7.20 -2.24
CA GLU A 886 2.98 5.75 -2.41
C GLU A 886 4.01 4.94 -1.63
N ALA A 887 5.25 5.39 -1.59
CA ALA A 887 6.31 4.75 -0.81
C ALA A 887 6.11 4.95 0.70
N GLY A 888 5.42 6.00 1.15
CA GLY A 888 5.27 6.37 2.56
C GLY A 888 6.39 7.27 3.09
N GLU A 889 7.17 7.90 2.21
CA GLU A 889 8.30 8.78 2.57
C GLU A 889 7.87 10.20 2.91
N ARG A 890 7.19 10.38 4.05
CA ARG A 890 6.65 11.69 4.46
C ARG A 890 7.70 12.81 4.50
N ILE A 891 8.93 12.51 4.94
CA ILE A 891 10.02 13.49 4.99
C ILE A 891 10.47 13.86 3.56
N ALA A 892 10.70 12.87 2.69
CA ALA A 892 11.12 13.14 1.31
C ALA A 892 10.01 13.83 0.50
N GLN A 893 8.75 13.50 0.79
CA GLN A 893 7.57 14.18 0.26
C GLN A 893 7.56 15.64 0.69
N ALA A 894 7.78 15.94 1.98
CA ALA A 894 7.87 17.30 2.48
C ALA A 894 9.00 18.10 1.79
N ASP A 895 10.18 17.52 1.67
CA ASP A 895 11.31 18.15 0.94
C ASP A 895 10.97 18.45 -0.53
N THR A 896 10.18 17.58 -1.16
CA THR A 896 9.75 17.73 -2.56
C THR A 896 8.68 18.81 -2.69
N GLN A 897 7.77 18.92 -1.71
CA GLN A 897 6.79 20.01 -1.63
C GLN A 897 7.48 21.35 -1.39
N ARG A 898 8.53 21.38 -0.56
CA ARG A 898 9.39 22.55 -0.42
C ARG A 898 10.03 22.94 -1.75
N ASP A 899 10.68 22.00 -2.44
CA ASP A 899 11.32 22.29 -3.73
C ASP A 899 10.27 22.77 -4.77
N LEU A 900 9.04 22.23 -4.75
CA LEU A 900 7.92 22.69 -5.57
C LEU A 900 7.47 24.12 -5.22
N SER A 901 7.55 24.52 -3.95
CA SER A 901 7.24 25.88 -3.51
C SER A 901 8.17 26.93 -4.14
N GLU A 902 9.43 26.58 -4.36
CA GLU A 902 10.42 27.44 -5.01
C GLU A 902 10.08 27.62 -6.49
N VAL A 903 9.63 26.56 -7.15
CA VAL A 903 9.12 26.61 -8.53
C VAL A 903 7.94 27.56 -8.61
N TYR A 904 6.95 27.41 -7.73
CA TYR A 904 5.78 28.28 -7.70
C TYR A 904 6.11 29.73 -7.39
N THR A 905 7.05 29.97 -6.48
CA THR A 905 7.54 31.32 -6.17
C THR A 905 8.19 31.96 -7.39
N THR A 906 9.01 31.20 -8.12
CA THR A 906 9.67 31.66 -9.36
C THR A 906 8.66 31.95 -10.48
N MET A 907 7.59 31.16 -10.59
CA MET A 907 6.47 31.42 -11.49
C MET A 907 5.57 32.60 -11.07
N GLY A 908 5.73 33.13 -9.85
CA GLY A 908 4.82 34.13 -9.27
C GLY A 908 3.48 33.56 -8.78
N LYS A 909 3.31 32.24 -8.74
CA LYS A 909 2.12 31.54 -8.22
C LYS A 909 2.17 31.45 -6.68
N LEU A 910 2.21 32.60 -6.01
CA LEU A 910 2.48 32.70 -4.57
C LEU A 910 1.47 31.95 -3.68
N THR A 911 0.20 31.88 -4.08
CA THR A 911 -0.83 31.09 -3.36
C THR A 911 -0.55 29.60 -3.40
N ASN A 912 -0.07 29.09 -4.54
CA ASN A 912 0.28 27.67 -4.67
C ASN A 912 1.52 27.35 -3.83
N ALA A 913 2.51 28.26 -3.82
CA ALA A 913 3.69 28.14 -2.96
C ALA A 913 3.33 28.08 -1.47
N GLU A 914 2.35 28.89 -1.03
CA GLU A 914 1.83 28.84 0.35
C GLU A 914 1.20 27.49 0.67
N THR A 915 0.35 26.95 -0.20
CA THR A 915 -0.30 25.66 0.00
C THR A 915 0.72 24.53 0.18
N VAL A 916 1.68 24.40 -0.75
CA VAL A 916 2.66 23.31 -0.69
C VAL A 916 3.61 23.42 0.49
N LEU A 917 3.96 24.64 0.93
CA LEU A 917 4.76 24.83 2.16
C LEU A 917 3.98 24.45 3.42
N ARG A 918 2.68 24.74 3.48
CA ARG A 918 1.83 24.28 4.59
C ARG A 918 1.72 22.76 4.61
N ASP A 919 1.55 22.13 3.46
CA ASP A 919 1.54 20.67 3.35
C ASP A 919 2.90 20.08 3.80
N ALA A 920 4.02 20.70 3.43
CA ALA A 920 5.35 20.28 3.89
C ALA A 920 5.51 20.38 5.42
N VAL A 921 4.99 21.44 6.05
CA VAL A 921 4.95 21.59 7.52
C VAL A 921 4.15 20.46 8.17
N GLU A 922 2.96 20.15 7.65
CA GLU A 922 2.13 19.06 8.17
C GLU A 922 2.79 17.69 8.00
N LEU A 923 3.44 17.44 6.85
CA LEU A 923 4.14 16.19 6.58
C LEU A 923 5.33 15.99 7.54
N HIS A 924 6.15 17.02 7.78
CA HIS A 924 7.22 16.94 8.77
C HIS A 924 6.69 16.77 10.21
N ARG A 925 5.59 17.44 10.56
CA ARG A 925 4.94 17.26 11.86
C ARG A 925 4.42 15.84 12.04
N ALA A 926 3.74 15.29 11.03
CA ALA A 926 3.24 13.92 11.03
C ALA A 926 4.37 12.87 11.02
N ALA A 927 5.58 13.26 10.60
CA ALA A 927 6.79 12.45 10.68
C ALA A 927 7.59 12.65 11.98
N GLY A 928 7.18 13.56 12.87
CA GLY A 928 7.94 13.92 14.07
C GLY A 928 9.29 14.60 13.79
N HIS A 929 9.49 15.13 12.58
CA HIS A 929 10.74 15.74 12.15
C HIS A 929 10.76 17.24 12.48
N GLU A 930 10.94 17.56 13.76
CA GLU A 930 10.91 18.94 14.27
C GLU A 930 11.87 19.91 13.55
N PRO A 931 13.14 19.56 13.22
CA PRO A 931 14.03 20.47 12.50
C PRO A 931 13.50 20.85 11.11
N GLY A 932 12.98 19.88 10.35
CA GLY A 932 12.39 20.14 9.04
C GLY A 932 11.12 20.98 9.16
N GLN A 933 10.26 20.68 10.14
CA GLN A 933 9.07 21.49 10.41
C GLN A 933 9.43 22.97 10.67
N ALA A 934 10.47 23.23 11.46
CA ALA A 934 10.93 24.59 11.75
C ALA A 934 11.52 25.28 10.51
N GLU A 935 12.23 24.55 9.64
CA GLU A 935 12.75 25.07 8.39
C GLU A 935 11.62 25.49 7.43
N GLU A 936 10.59 24.65 7.27
CA GLU A 936 9.46 24.96 6.39
C GLU A 936 8.63 26.13 6.92
N LEU A 937 8.43 26.24 8.24
CA LEU A 937 7.80 27.42 8.85
C LEU A 937 8.59 28.70 8.61
N ARG A 938 9.94 28.63 8.65
CA ARG A 938 10.81 29.77 8.32
C ARG A 938 10.64 30.18 6.85
N ARG A 939 10.60 29.22 5.93
CA ARG A 939 10.39 29.47 4.49
C ARG A 939 9.00 30.04 4.20
N LEU A 940 7.98 29.57 4.91
CA LEU A 940 6.64 30.15 4.85
C LEU A 940 6.64 31.60 5.35
N GLY A 941 7.43 31.91 6.38
CA GLY A 941 7.67 33.29 6.83
C GLY A 941 8.33 34.16 5.76
N ASP A 942 9.38 33.66 5.11
CA ASP A 942 10.04 34.35 4.00
C ASP A 942 9.05 34.63 2.84
N LEU A 943 8.18 33.66 2.53
CA LEU A 943 7.12 33.81 1.53
C LEU A 943 6.08 34.86 1.94
N TYR A 944 5.66 34.91 3.20
CA TYR A 944 4.76 35.96 3.68
C TYR A 944 5.38 37.35 3.63
N LEU A 945 6.68 37.49 3.88
CA LEU A 945 7.37 38.75 3.69
C LEU A 945 7.36 39.21 2.23
N SER A 946 7.56 38.30 1.27
CA SER A 946 7.52 38.64 -0.15
C SER A 946 6.11 39.04 -0.62
N MET A 947 5.07 38.51 0.02
CA MET A 947 3.67 38.91 -0.17
C MET A 947 3.28 40.21 0.56
N GLY A 948 4.15 40.79 1.39
CA GLY A 948 3.84 41.95 2.23
C GLY A 948 2.99 41.65 3.48
N ARG A 949 2.82 40.38 3.83
CA ARG A 949 2.03 39.89 4.99
C ARG A 949 2.90 39.78 6.25
N GLY A 950 3.38 40.93 6.73
CA GLY A 950 4.33 40.97 7.86
C GLY A 950 3.81 40.40 9.19
N ALA A 951 2.51 40.49 9.46
CA ALA A 951 1.91 39.89 10.66
C ALA A 951 1.96 38.35 10.60
N ASP A 952 1.52 37.77 9.49
CA ASP A 952 1.54 36.31 9.29
C ASP A 952 2.97 35.76 9.30
N ALA A 953 3.93 36.49 8.71
CA ALA A 953 5.35 36.16 8.75
C ALA A 953 5.88 36.08 10.19
N ARG A 954 5.49 37.03 11.06
CA ARG A 954 5.88 37.05 12.48
C ARG A 954 5.37 35.81 13.21
N ASP A 955 4.13 35.42 12.96
CA ASP A 955 3.50 34.28 13.64
C ASP A 955 4.20 32.96 13.28
N VAL A 956 4.48 32.72 11.99
CA VAL A 956 5.18 31.49 11.56
C VAL A 956 6.66 31.49 11.96
N TYR A 957 7.35 32.64 11.98
CA TYR A 957 8.70 32.71 12.55
C TYR A 957 8.71 32.42 14.05
N SER A 958 7.69 32.86 14.78
CA SER A 958 7.59 32.58 16.22
C SER A 958 7.41 31.08 16.46
N GLN A 959 6.55 30.42 15.69
CA GLN A 959 6.39 28.95 15.72
C GLN A 959 7.70 28.22 15.37
N ALA A 960 8.43 28.68 14.34
CA ALA A 960 9.75 28.13 14.00
C ALA A 960 10.74 28.31 15.16
N GLY A 961 10.75 29.48 15.80
CA GLY A 961 11.58 29.80 16.97
C GLY A 961 11.29 28.89 18.17
N GLU A 962 10.03 28.59 18.48
CA GLU A 962 9.66 27.68 19.57
C GLU A 962 10.19 26.25 19.35
N ILE A 963 10.27 25.82 18.09
CA ILE A 963 10.86 24.52 17.74
C ILE A 963 12.39 24.61 17.83
N TYR A 964 13.02 25.61 17.20
CA TYR A 964 14.48 25.78 17.24
C TYR A 964 15.03 25.95 18.67
N ALA A 965 14.28 26.57 19.58
CA ALA A 965 14.69 26.68 20.98
C ALA A 965 14.95 25.31 21.65
N ARG A 966 14.29 24.25 21.14
CA ARG A 966 14.42 22.88 21.63
C ARG A 966 15.42 22.05 20.81
N THR A 967 15.70 22.44 19.56
CA THR A 967 16.47 21.61 18.60
C THR A 967 17.81 22.21 18.17
N ASP A 968 17.90 23.52 17.94
CA ASP A 968 19.10 24.20 17.45
C ASP A 968 19.15 25.65 17.94
N ARG A 969 20.09 25.91 18.85
CA ARG A 969 20.29 27.23 19.46
C ARG A 969 20.77 28.30 18.46
N SER A 970 21.55 27.92 17.46
CA SER A 970 22.05 28.84 16.43
C SER A 970 20.91 29.29 15.49
N ALA A 971 20.11 28.31 15.05
CA ALA A 971 18.90 28.58 14.25
C ALA A 971 17.85 29.38 15.04
N TYR A 972 17.75 29.15 16.34
CA TYR A 972 16.91 29.95 17.23
C TYR A 972 17.35 31.42 17.26
N ASP A 973 18.63 31.68 17.53
CA ASP A 973 19.17 33.04 17.65
C ASP A 973 18.99 33.84 16.34
N THR A 974 19.20 33.19 15.19
CA THR A 974 18.94 33.80 13.88
C THR A 974 17.46 34.09 13.64
N THR A 975 16.57 33.16 13.97
CA THR A 975 15.10 33.34 13.84
C THR A 975 14.61 34.49 14.72
N ILE A 976 15.08 34.60 15.96
CA ILE A 976 14.72 35.71 16.87
C ILE A 976 15.24 37.05 16.34
N GLN A 977 16.44 37.10 15.75
CA GLN A 977 16.94 38.33 15.11
C GLN A 977 16.07 38.75 13.92
N MET A 978 15.55 37.79 13.13
CA MET A 978 14.63 38.06 12.04
C MET A 978 13.31 38.65 12.55
N ILE A 979 12.73 38.06 13.61
CA ILE A 979 11.51 38.56 14.25
C ILE A 979 11.71 39.99 14.76
N LYS A 980 12.82 40.29 15.45
CA LYS A 980 13.11 41.64 15.95
C LYS A 980 13.21 42.67 14.84
N LYS A 981 13.94 42.36 13.75
CA LYS A 981 14.04 43.24 12.57
C LYS A 981 12.68 43.47 11.91
N LEU A 982 11.82 42.46 11.91
CA LEU A 982 10.47 42.56 11.37
C LEU A 982 9.58 43.45 12.23
N GLU A 983 9.65 43.31 13.56
CA GLU A 983 8.92 44.13 14.53
C GLU A 983 9.35 45.60 14.46
N GLU A 984 10.65 45.88 14.31
CA GLU A 984 11.16 47.25 14.10
C GLU A 984 10.59 47.88 12.82
N LYS A 985 10.51 47.12 11.72
CA LYS A 985 9.93 47.60 10.46
C LYS A 985 8.41 47.82 10.57
N LEU A 986 7.68 46.92 11.22
CA LEU A 986 6.23 47.05 11.43
C LEU A 986 5.91 48.21 12.39
N GLY A 987 6.75 48.44 13.39
CA GLY A 987 6.66 49.58 14.30
C GLY A 987 6.94 50.94 13.64
N GLN A 988 7.80 50.98 12.61
CA GLN A 988 8.06 52.21 11.84
C GLN A 988 6.97 52.55 10.81
N LEU A 989 6.18 51.56 10.38
CA LEU A 989 5.04 51.75 9.45
C LEU A 989 3.72 52.12 10.15
N SER A 990 3.69 52.07 11.48
CA SER A 990 2.51 52.34 12.32
C SER A 990 2.55 53.70 13.04
N VAL A 991 3.59 54.50 12.80
CA VAL A 991 3.75 55.91 13.22
C VAL A 991 3.60 56.79 11.98
#